data_AF-A0A133ZWF4-F1
#
_entry.id   AF-A0A133ZWF4-F1
#
_cell.length_a   1.000
_cell.length_b   1.000
_cell.length_c   1.000
_cell.angle_alpha   90.00
_cell.angle_beta   90.00
_cell.angle_gamma   90.00
#
_symmetry.space_group_name_H-M   'P 1'
#
loop_
_entity.id
_entity.type
_entity.pdbx_description
1 polymer ?
#
loop_
_entity_poly.entity_id
_entity_poly.type
_entity_poly.pdbx_seq_one_letter_code
_entity_poly.pdbx_strand_id
1 'polypeptide(L)'
;MVNKFSKIVVLVFLLANLGMAEYIKKDDAVYYMDKISQTDERKVEDADFKTFVKLNDIYGKDSKNVFCIDKKLEDADVKTFQVIGEVNGKDKKYIYNYDEKMEINPKDFKLYKNKNKLLYFRNNGKLYIGGSFFEVEYVQDLDSFEAIDESYSKDRYNIYYAGTPIYDVDKSTFQIIMPDYYAKDKNNVYSGSDKIKDANPDTIKILNQVYLKDDKNVFLNFGQKMENVDVATFEAIEGNVAYGKDKNNIYFLGEKIKGADVKSFEVILEPSDLVQMYSKDKNSVFIGGRKIKEADSKTFERLPETTYYSKDKNNLYYREVKIDKIDNKTLKILYSDGIDVVKNRNRIFAEGKKLNIKSPETFEIILSKYYNFPNFIYGKDDKNVYAISKFDETYSSKIIKNADVNSFEVMKNSMYTKDKNNIYFTHSDVVQIKNVDKDSFTIGENGFSYDKNSVYFYGKKLDRISPQGFKIIDLTVNSGDSEKIAFLTDSRNLYKFTYGFDDERYNLKNIKLSNVTNVKVDAPSFELVKEYTGSYYRDKDNIFYYDMNKKELKKVEGSDRNSFVEMDNFFAKDNKNVYYLGKQIENISSEGFKFVSSDIVKNKNGVYFWKDETGTGDYEIVPLNFDSASFDIANKNTSNYFKDKNGIYYLDYGKLLNSEAKDVQNAFIKLEGADIPTFKAFGYGYSKDKNRVYCEYKEFKGVDVPSFTVVLEDEGVVVKDKNRVYKNDCE
;
A
#
# COMPACT_ATOMS: atom_id res chain seq x y z
N MET A 1 9.76 3.44 9.01
CA MET A 1 10.26 3.59 7.62
C MET A 1 9.70 2.55 6.64
N VAL A 2 8.59 1.87 7.00
CA VAL A 2 7.88 0.90 6.14
C VAL A 2 6.51 1.51 5.81
N ASN A 3 6.40 2.37 4.79
CA ASN A 3 5.06 2.71 4.24
C ASN A 3 4.98 3.52 2.92
N LYS A 4 6.08 3.85 2.24
CA LYS A 4 6.00 4.43 0.86
C LYS A 4 6.28 3.40 -0.24
N PHE A 5 7.27 2.52 -0.04
CA PHE A 5 7.60 1.46 -1.01
C PHE A 5 6.50 0.40 -1.17
N SER A 6 5.79 0.01 -0.11
CA SER A 6 4.78 -1.06 -0.20
C SER A 6 3.55 -0.70 -1.03
N LYS A 7 3.21 0.60 -1.15
CA LYS A 7 2.10 1.06 -2.00
C LYS A 7 2.53 1.26 -3.45
N ILE A 8 3.78 1.69 -3.68
CA ILE A 8 4.36 1.81 -5.01
C ILE A 8 4.53 0.41 -5.64
N VAL A 9 4.93 -0.60 -4.87
CA VAL A 9 5.05 -1.99 -5.36
C VAL A 9 3.70 -2.58 -5.76
N VAL A 10 2.61 -2.29 -5.02
CA VAL A 10 1.24 -2.69 -5.42
C VAL A 10 0.80 -1.96 -6.70
N LEU A 11 1.20 -0.69 -6.87
CA LEU A 11 0.92 0.09 -8.08
C LEU A 11 1.68 -0.42 -9.32
N VAL A 12 2.94 -0.83 -9.15
CA VAL A 12 3.78 -1.40 -10.22
C VAL A 12 3.26 -2.78 -10.67
N PHE A 13 2.72 -3.59 -9.76
CA PHE A 13 2.07 -4.87 -10.12
C PHE A 13 0.76 -4.70 -10.91
N LEU A 14 0.04 -3.58 -10.72
CA LEU A 14 -1.16 -3.23 -11.49
C LEU A 14 -0.81 -2.67 -12.89
N LEU A 15 0.28 -1.91 -13.01
CA LEU A 15 0.66 -1.25 -14.27
C LEU A 15 1.28 -2.20 -15.30
N ALA A 16 1.97 -3.27 -14.88
CA ALA A 16 2.65 -4.17 -15.81
C ALA A 16 1.73 -5.13 -16.60
N ASN A 17 0.44 -5.22 -16.25
CA ASN A 17 -0.41 -6.34 -16.67
C ASN A 17 -1.74 -5.96 -17.36
N LEU A 18 -1.98 -4.67 -17.65
CA LEU A 18 -3.25 -4.15 -18.19
C LEU A 18 -3.64 -4.64 -19.61
N GLY A 19 -2.74 -5.32 -20.33
CA GLY A 19 -3.02 -5.83 -21.68
C GLY A 19 -4.01 -7.00 -21.77
N MET A 20 -4.70 -7.35 -20.68
CA MET A 20 -5.55 -8.55 -20.61
C MET A 20 -6.98 -8.32 -20.05
N ALA A 21 -7.51 -7.10 -20.00
CA ALA A 21 -8.94 -6.86 -19.66
C ALA A 21 -9.76 -6.43 -20.89
N GLU A 22 -11.03 -6.86 -21.00
CA GLU A 22 -11.88 -6.50 -22.14
C GLU A 22 -13.38 -6.41 -21.84
N TYR A 23 -14.05 -5.51 -22.57
CA TYR A 23 -15.50 -5.47 -22.66
C TYR A 23 -15.99 -6.41 -23.77
N ILE A 24 -16.92 -7.29 -23.45
CA ILE A 24 -17.47 -8.30 -24.34
C ILE A 24 -18.96 -8.02 -24.55
N LYS A 25 -19.40 -8.04 -25.82
CA LYS A 25 -20.82 -7.96 -26.19
C LYS A 25 -21.32 -9.36 -26.52
N LYS A 26 -22.27 -9.88 -25.73
CA LYS A 26 -22.95 -11.17 -25.98
C LYS A 26 -24.34 -11.18 -25.37
N ASP A 27 -25.23 -12.01 -25.90
CA ASP A 27 -26.58 -12.22 -25.35
C ASP A 27 -27.37 -10.92 -25.07
N ASP A 28 -27.32 -9.96 -26.00
CA ASP A 28 -27.93 -8.62 -25.88
C ASP A 28 -27.51 -7.83 -24.62
N ALA A 29 -26.36 -8.16 -24.03
CA ALA A 29 -25.77 -7.51 -22.87
C ALA A 29 -24.27 -7.23 -23.06
N VAL A 30 -23.75 -6.32 -22.23
CA VAL A 30 -22.32 -5.99 -22.17
C VAL A 30 -21.76 -6.58 -20.89
N TYR A 31 -20.61 -7.24 -21.02
CA TYR A 31 -19.86 -7.82 -19.91
C TYR A 31 -18.46 -7.22 -19.88
N TYR A 32 -17.86 -7.21 -18.69
CA TYR A 32 -16.49 -6.85 -18.46
C TYR A 32 -15.75 -8.06 -17.91
N MET A 33 -14.61 -8.38 -18.51
CA MET A 33 -13.76 -9.49 -18.13
C MET A 33 -12.34 -8.99 -17.84
N ASP A 34 -11.86 -9.28 -16.63
CA ASP A 34 -10.47 -9.06 -16.25
C ASP A 34 -9.76 -10.42 -16.29
N LYS A 35 -8.89 -10.65 -17.29
CA LYS A 35 -8.22 -11.96 -17.44
C LYS A 35 -7.13 -12.19 -16.39
N ILE A 36 -6.74 -11.18 -15.59
CA ILE A 36 -5.74 -11.34 -14.53
C ILE A 36 -6.39 -11.92 -13.28
N SER A 37 -7.58 -11.45 -12.92
CA SER A 37 -8.29 -11.91 -11.72
C SER A 37 -9.03 -13.23 -11.91
N GLN A 38 -9.02 -13.81 -13.12
CA GLN A 38 -9.79 -15.00 -13.49
C GLN A 38 -11.25 -14.95 -12.97
N THR A 39 -11.81 -13.74 -12.84
CA THR A 39 -13.19 -13.55 -12.38
C THR A 39 -14.15 -13.87 -13.53
N ASP A 40 -15.31 -14.42 -13.18
CA ASP A 40 -16.43 -14.55 -14.11
C ASP A 40 -16.71 -13.21 -14.80
N GLU A 41 -17.13 -13.29 -16.07
CA GLU A 41 -17.61 -12.15 -16.83
C GLU A 41 -18.68 -11.38 -16.04
N ARG A 42 -18.38 -10.13 -15.68
CA ARG A 42 -19.29 -9.29 -14.90
C ARG A 42 -20.17 -8.52 -15.85
N LYS A 43 -21.49 -8.67 -15.73
CA LYS A 43 -22.43 -7.86 -16.51
C LYS A 43 -22.23 -6.39 -16.15
N VAL A 44 -22.08 -5.54 -17.16
CA VAL A 44 -22.07 -4.09 -16.99
C VAL A 44 -23.51 -3.65 -16.84
N GLU A 45 -23.94 -3.44 -15.60
CA GLU A 45 -25.34 -3.13 -15.33
C GLU A 45 -25.75 -1.80 -15.97
N ASP A 46 -26.98 -1.76 -16.47
CA ASP A 46 -27.60 -0.61 -17.17
C ASP A 46 -26.93 -0.17 -18.49
N ALA A 47 -25.94 -0.92 -19.01
CA ALA A 47 -25.33 -0.64 -20.30
C ALA A 47 -26.28 -0.92 -21.47
N ASP A 48 -26.49 0.08 -22.33
CA ASP A 48 -27.23 -0.10 -23.57
C ASP A 48 -26.36 -0.84 -24.60
N PHE A 49 -26.66 -2.12 -24.81
CA PHE A 49 -25.93 -3.00 -25.73
C PHE A 49 -25.71 -2.43 -27.13
N LYS A 50 -26.73 -1.78 -27.69
CA LYS A 50 -26.73 -1.28 -29.08
C LYS A 50 -25.80 -0.08 -29.24
N THR A 51 -25.77 0.80 -28.24
CA THR A 51 -25.02 2.05 -28.28
C THR A 51 -23.69 1.99 -27.53
N PHE A 52 -23.40 0.89 -26.83
CA PHE A 52 -22.15 0.73 -26.08
C PHE A 52 -20.91 0.73 -26.97
N VAL A 53 -19.87 1.43 -26.55
CA VAL A 53 -18.56 1.55 -27.20
C VAL A 53 -17.49 1.43 -26.12
N LYS A 54 -16.54 0.52 -26.33
CA LYS A 54 -15.31 0.42 -25.52
C LYS A 54 -14.44 1.65 -25.80
N LEU A 55 -13.98 2.33 -24.76
CA LEU A 55 -13.05 3.46 -24.88
C LEU A 55 -11.60 3.02 -24.63
N ASN A 56 -11.37 2.25 -23.57
CA ASN A 56 -10.12 1.54 -23.30
C ASN A 56 -10.43 0.31 -22.42
N ASP A 57 -9.42 -0.28 -21.78
CA ASP A 57 -9.59 -1.47 -20.94
C ASP A 57 -10.28 -1.18 -19.61
N ILE A 58 -10.45 0.09 -19.22
CA ILE A 58 -11.10 0.48 -17.96
C ILE A 58 -12.46 1.14 -18.18
N TYR A 59 -12.62 1.90 -19.26
CA TYR A 59 -13.79 2.72 -19.51
C TYR A 59 -14.54 2.29 -20.77
N GLY A 60 -15.86 2.26 -20.65
CA GLY A 60 -16.81 2.13 -21.75
C GLY A 60 -17.84 3.25 -21.70
N LYS A 61 -18.59 3.47 -22.78
CA LYS A 61 -19.73 4.39 -22.76
C LYS A 61 -20.85 3.91 -23.66
N ASP A 62 -22.07 4.27 -23.33
CA ASP A 62 -23.21 4.16 -24.24
C ASP A 62 -23.79 5.55 -24.56
N SER A 63 -25.00 5.63 -25.12
CA SER A 63 -25.63 6.91 -25.46
C SER A 63 -26.01 7.79 -24.26
N LYS A 64 -26.06 7.24 -23.04
CA LYS A 64 -26.57 7.89 -21.82
C LYS A 64 -25.62 7.83 -20.62
N ASN A 65 -24.66 6.91 -20.59
CA ASN A 65 -23.81 6.65 -19.44
C ASN A 65 -22.35 6.40 -19.86
N VAL A 66 -21.44 6.68 -18.93
CA VAL A 66 -20.05 6.21 -18.95
C VAL A 66 -19.92 5.13 -17.89
N PHE A 67 -19.12 4.12 -18.17
CA PHE A 67 -18.88 2.99 -17.28
C PHE A 67 -17.40 2.91 -16.98
N CYS A 68 -17.08 2.58 -15.72
CA CYS A 68 -15.76 2.19 -15.27
C CYS A 68 -15.85 0.72 -14.86
N ILE A 69 -15.13 -0.15 -15.55
CA ILE A 69 -15.18 -1.61 -15.36
C ILE A 69 -16.64 -2.08 -15.56
N ASP A 70 -17.27 -2.68 -14.56
CA ASP A 70 -18.63 -3.24 -14.58
C ASP A 70 -19.69 -2.27 -14.05
N LYS A 71 -19.30 -1.05 -13.64
CA LYS A 71 -20.18 -0.10 -12.97
C LYS A 71 -20.34 1.19 -13.76
N LYS A 72 -21.49 1.83 -13.59
CA LYS A 72 -21.72 3.19 -14.06
C LYS A 72 -20.80 4.17 -13.31
N LEU A 73 -20.18 5.08 -14.06
CA LEU A 73 -19.34 6.14 -13.51
C LEU A 73 -20.19 7.35 -13.14
N GLU A 74 -20.27 7.65 -11.84
CA GLU A 74 -21.15 8.69 -11.32
C GLU A 74 -20.73 10.12 -11.69
N ASP A 75 -21.73 10.94 -12.04
CA ASP A 75 -21.61 12.32 -12.54
C ASP A 75 -20.85 12.53 -13.85
N ALA A 76 -20.45 11.45 -14.55
CA ALA A 76 -19.71 11.58 -15.80
C ALA A 76 -20.55 12.19 -16.93
N ASP A 77 -20.05 13.26 -17.55
CA ASP A 77 -20.66 13.87 -18.73
C ASP A 77 -20.27 13.08 -19.99
N VAL A 78 -21.18 12.21 -20.44
CA VAL A 78 -21.01 11.30 -21.59
C VAL A 78 -20.53 11.99 -22.87
N LYS A 79 -20.99 13.23 -23.10
CA LYS A 79 -20.69 13.97 -24.33
C LYS A 79 -19.24 14.47 -24.35
N THR A 80 -18.72 14.84 -23.19
CA THR A 80 -17.37 15.42 -23.03
C THR A 80 -16.36 14.44 -22.45
N PHE A 81 -16.79 13.25 -22.04
CA PHE A 81 -15.91 12.23 -21.48
C PHE A 81 -14.88 11.73 -22.48
N GLN A 82 -13.63 11.72 -22.04
CA GLN A 82 -12.46 11.27 -22.78
C GLN A 82 -11.51 10.49 -21.87
N VAL A 83 -10.92 9.43 -22.41
CA VAL A 83 -9.83 8.70 -21.77
C VAL A 83 -8.55 9.51 -21.97
N ILE A 84 -7.83 9.78 -20.89
CA ILE A 84 -6.62 10.62 -20.92
C ILE A 84 -5.35 9.89 -20.47
N GLY A 85 -5.49 8.69 -19.88
CA GLY A 85 -4.42 7.77 -19.50
C GLY A 85 -4.96 6.33 -19.43
N GLU A 86 -4.14 5.38 -18.98
CA GLU A 86 -4.54 3.97 -18.89
C GLU A 86 -5.73 3.74 -17.96
N VAL A 87 -5.73 4.43 -16.81
CA VAL A 87 -6.79 4.32 -15.78
C VAL A 87 -7.47 5.65 -15.49
N ASN A 88 -7.18 6.70 -16.28
CA ASN A 88 -7.71 8.05 -16.07
C ASN A 88 -8.67 8.50 -17.17
N GLY A 89 -9.85 8.93 -16.74
CA GLY A 89 -10.84 9.62 -17.56
C GLY A 89 -10.89 11.11 -17.23
N LYS A 90 -11.54 11.88 -18.10
CA LYS A 90 -11.85 13.29 -17.86
C LYS A 90 -13.11 13.67 -18.60
N ASP A 91 -13.92 14.54 -18.02
CA ASP A 91 -14.96 15.27 -18.73
C ASP A 91 -14.79 16.79 -18.56
N LYS A 92 -15.83 17.58 -18.84
CA LYS A 92 -15.79 19.04 -18.69
C LYS A 92 -15.62 19.54 -17.25
N LYS A 93 -16.00 18.74 -16.25
CA LYS A 93 -16.04 19.12 -14.83
C LYS A 93 -15.05 18.34 -13.98
N TYR A 94 -14.82 17.05 -14.27
CA TYR A 94 -14.04 16.16 -13.42
C TYR A 94 -12.91 15.48 -14.19
N ILE A 95 -11.82 15.19 -13.46
CA ILE A 95 -10.84 14.17 -13.80
C ILE A 95 -11.15 12.94 -12.94
N TYR A 96 -11.00 11.76 -13.53
CA TYR A 96 -11.31 10.47 -12.92
C TYR A 96 -10.05 9.61 -12.79
N ASN A 97 -9.99 8.83 -11.73
CA ASN A 97 -9.04 7.74 -11.54
C ASN A 97 -9.84 6.50 -11.15
N TYR A 98 -10.00 5.56 -12.07
CA TYR A 98 -11.08 4.57 -11.98
C TYR A 98 -12.44 5.25 -11.73
N ASP A 99 -13.09 4.98 -10.60
CA ASP A 99 -14.35 5.55 -10.15
C ASP A 99 -14.21 6.76 -9.22
N GLU A 100 -13.00 7.02 -8.70
CA GLU A 100 -12.70 8.23 -7.93
C GLU A 100 -12.67 9.46 -8.86
N LYS A 101 -13.09 10.63 -8.35
CA LYS A 101 -13.11 11.88 -9.13
C LYS A 101 -12.61 13.10 -8.37
N MET A 102 -12.07 14.05 -9.13
CA MET A 102 -11.64 15.36 -8.64
C MET A 102 -12.14 16.46 -9.58
N GLU A 103 -12.67 17.55 -9.03
CA GLU A 103 -13.14 18.69 -9.83
C GLU A 103 -11.97 19.43 -10.48
N ILE A 104 -12.12 19.72 -11.77
CA ILE A 104 -11.13 20.40 -12.61
C ILE A 104 -11.26 21.90 -12.41
N ASN A 105 -10.15 22.56 -12.11
CA ASN A 105 -10.04 24.01 -12.23
C ASN A 105 -9.54 24.37 -13.63
N PRO A 106 -10.41 24.82 -14.55
CA PRO A 106 -10.05 25.03 -15.95
C PRO A 106 -8.99 26.12 -16.16
N LYS A 107 -8.74 27.00 -15.18
CA LYS A 107 -7.73 28.05 -15.27
C LYS A 107 -6.31 27.54 -15.03
N ASP A 108 -6.16 26.41 -14.36
CA ASP A 108 -4.88 25.86 -13.91
C ASP A 108 -4.61 24.45 -14.47
N PHE A 109 -5.65 23.76 -14.91
CA PHE A 109 -5.56 22.37 -15.30
C PHE A 109 -4.64 22.13 -16.50
N LYS A 110 -3.65 21.27 -16.33
CA LYS A 110 -2.69 20.89 -17.38
C LYS A 110 -2.31 19.43 -17.27
N LEU A 111 -2.19 18.74 -18.40
CA LEU A 111 -1.76 17.34 -18.45
C LEU A 111 -0.29 17.25 -18.89
N TYR A 112 0.46 16.37 -18.24
CA TYR A 112 1.85 16.05 -18.59
C TYR A 112 1.90 14.59 -19.03
N LYS A 113 2.13 14.38 -20.32
CA LYS A 113 2.14 13.06 -20.95
C LYS A 113 3.49 12.78 -21.56
N ASN A 114 3.91 11.51 -21.52
CA ASN A 114 4.95 10.99 -22.40
C ASN A 114 4.26 10.03 -23.39
N LYS A 115 4.28 10.39 -24.68
CA LYS A 115 3.46 9.75 -25.72
C LYS A 115 1.99 9.69 -25.28
N ASN A 116 1.42 8.48 -25.13
CA ASN A 116 0.03 8.27 -24.72
C ASN A 116 -0.15 8.07 -23.22
N LYS A 117 0.96 7.93 -22.46
CA LYS A 117 0.93 7.68 -21.02
C LYS A 117 0.79 9.00 -20.26
N LEU A 118 -0.23 9.09 -19.41
CA LEU A 118 -0.39 10.22 -18.50
C LEU A 118 0.54 10.03 -17.31
N LEU A 119 1.54 10.91 -17.17
CA LEU A 119 2.51 10.83 -16.08
C LEU A 119 2.09 11.72 -14.91
N TYR A 120 1.64 12.93 -15.20
CA TYR A 120 1.18 13.87 -14.17
C TYR A 120 0.03 14.72 -14.68
N PHE A 121 -0.72 15.32 -13.76
CA PHE A 121 -1.61 16.42 -14.07
C PHE A 121 -1.51 17.51 -13.01
N ARG A 122 -1.61 18.76 -13.45
CA ARG A 122 -1.72 19.93 -12.59
C ARG A 122 -3.18 20.29 -12.38
N ASN A 123 -3.56 20.57 -11.15
CA ASN A 123 -4.88 21.07 -10.79
C ASN A 123 -4.81 21.85 -9.46
N ASN A 124 -5.51 22.99 -9.36
CA ASN A 124 -5.55 23.81 -8.14
C ASN A 124 -4.18 24.19 -7.55
N GLY A 125 -3.21 24.51 -8.41
CA GLY A 125 -1.86 24.91 -8.02
C GLY A 125 -1.00 23.75 -7.52
N LYS A 126 -1.42 22.51 -7.75
CA LYS A 126 -0.75 21.28 -7.30
C LYS A 126 -0.48 20.35 -8.47
N LEU A 127 0.52 19.49 -8.33
CA LEU A 127 0.85 18.43 -9.29
C LEU A 127 0.47 17.07 -8.70
N TYR A 128 -0.14 16.21 -9.51
CA TYR A 128 -0.58 14.87 -9.12
C TYR A 128 0.00 13.82 -10.06
N ILE A 129 0.28 12.63 -9.53
CA ILE A 129 0.78 11.48 -10.30
C ILE A 129 -0.36 10.85 -11.09
N GLY A 130 -0.17 10.65 -12.40
CA GLY A 130 -1.11 9.95 -13.27
C GLY A 130 -1.42 8.54 -12.76
N GLY A 131 -2.67 8.13 -12.86
CA GLY A 131 -3.17 6.88 -12.26
C GLY A 131 -3.42 6.96 -10.75
N SER A 132 -3.32 8.15 -10.15
CA SER A 132 -3.64 8.37 -8.74
C SER A 132 -4.11 9.80 -8.48
N PHE A 133 -4.58 10.07 -7.27
CA PHE A 133 -4.72 11.44 -6.74
C PHE A 133 -3.65 11.77 -5.69
N PHE A 134 -2.50 11.08 -5.75
CA PHE A 134 -1.35 11.44 -4.93
C PHE A 134 -0.67 12.69 -5.46
N GLU A 135 -0.61 13.70 -4.60
CA GLU A 135 0.10 14.95 -4.85
C GLU A 135 1.62 14.70 -4.82
N VAL A 136 2.33 15.30 -5.77
CA VAL A 136 3.79 15.41 -5.75
C VAL A 136 4.14 16.53 -4.78
N GLU A 137 4.57 16.18 -3.58
CA GLU A 137 4.78 17.11 -2.45
C GLU A 137 5.84 18.18 -2.74
N TYR A 138 6.81 17.90 -3.62
CA TYR A 138 7.95 18.77 -3.88
C TYR A 138 8.04 19.10 -5.37
N VAL A 139 7.43 20.22 -5.77
CA VAL A 139 7.67 20.88 -7.06
C VAL A 139 7.98 22.34 -6.78
N GLN A 140 9.18 22.78 -7.12
CA GLN A 140 9.65 24.13 -6.78
C GLN A 140 9.07 25.21 -7.70
N ASP A 141 8.92 24.91 -8.99
CA ASP A 141 8.35 25.81 -9.99
C ASP A 141 7.40 25.08 -10.94
N LEU A 142 6.14 24.98 -10.51
CA LEU A 142 5.09 24.28 -11.24
C LEU A 142 4.75 24.93 -12.59
N ASP A 143 5.04 26.21 -12.81
CA ASP A 143 4.78 26.90 -14.07
C ASP A 143 5.77 26.46 -15.16
N SER A 144 7.00 26.17 -14.76
CA SER A 144 8.06 25.67 -15.64
C SER A 144 8.16 24.14 -15.72
N PHE A 145 7.28 23.42 -15.01
CA PHE A 145 7.34 21.96 -14.93
C PHE A 145 7.15 21.29 -16.30
N GLU A 146 7.98 20.29 -16.57
CA GLU A 146 8.03 19.53 -17.82
C GLU A 146 8.37 18.06 -17.52
N ALA A 147 7.63 17.12 -18.09
CA ALA A 147 8.03 15.71 -18.11
C ALA A 147 9.03 15.50 -19.26
N ILE A 148 10.21 14.95 -18.96
CA ILE A 148 11.29 14.75 -19.93
C ILE A 148 11.49 13.28 -20.31
N ASP A 149 11.00 12.35 -19.49
CA ASP A 149 10.90 10.92 -19.76
C ASP A 149 9.76 10.29 -18.92
N GLU A 150 9.52 8.97 -19.05
CA GLU A 150 8.49 8.27 -18.26
C GLU A 150 8.66 8.46 -16.76
N SER A 151 9.90 8.34 -16.26
CA SER A 151 10.18 8.48 -14.84
C SER A 151 10.87 9.80 -14.48
N TYR A 152 11.38 10.59 -15.44
CA TYR A 152 12.06 11.86 -15.18
C TYR A 152 11.23 13.09 -15.58
N SER A 153 11.26 14.10 -14.73
CA SER A 153 10.68 15.43 -14.98
C SER A 153 11.62 16.53 -14.51
N LYS A 154 11.35 17.78 -14.87
CA LYS A 154 12.15 18.93 -14.44
C LYS A 154 11.27 20.16 -14.27
N ASP A 155 11.77 21.11 -13.51
CA ASP A 155 11.33 22.50 -13.56
C ASP A 155 12.55 23.42 -13.74
N ARG A 156 12.36 24.73 -13.59
CA ARG A 156 13.44 25.72 -13.71
C ARG A 156 14.57 25.48 -12.71
N TYR A 157 14.27 24.89 -11.55
CA TYR A 157 15.18 24.74 -10.43
C TYR A 157 15.74 23.33 -10.28
N ASN A 158 14.94 22.27 -10.49
CA ASN A 158 15.29 20.89 -10.18
C ASN A 158 14.98 19.91 -11.33
N ILE A 159 15.59 18.73 -11.24
CA ILE A 159 15.20 17.52 -11.96
C ILE A 159 14.61 16.56 -10.93
N TYR A 160 13.61 15.79 -11.34
CA TYR A 160 12.86 14.86 -10.49
C TYR A 160 12.86 13.47 -11.11
N TYR A 161 12.92 12.44 -10.28
CA TYR A 161 12.65 11.04 -10.65
C TYR A 161 11.44 10.53 -9.86
N ALA A 162 10.40 10.08 -10.55
CA ALA A 162 9.13 9.64 -9.97
C ALA A 162 8.54 10.65 -8.93
N GLY A 163 8.71 11.96 -9.19
CA GLY A 163 8.27 13.04 -8.30
C GLY A 163 9.23 13.38 -7.15
N THR A 164 10.38 12.70 -7.05
CA THR A 164 11.41 12.96 -6.04
C THR A 164 12.53 13.84 -6.62
N PRO A 165 12.87 15.01 -6.03
CA PRO A 165 13.94 15.87 -6.54
C PRO A 165 15.31 15.18 -6.44
N ILE A 166 16.12 15.38 -7.47
CA ILE A 166 17.53 14.95 -7.53
C ILE A 166 18.40 16.15 -7.17
N TYR A 167 19.12 16.05 -6.06
CA TYR A 167 19.94 17.16 -5.54
C TYR A 167 21.34 17.19 -6.15
N ASP A 168 21.90 18.40 -6.23
CA ASP A 168 23.22 18.74 -6.81
C ASP A 168 23.43 18.29 -8.26
N VAL A 169 22.35 18.17 -9.01
CA VAL A 169 22.38 17.81 -10.42
C VAL A 169 22.87 18.98 -11.28
N ASP A 170 23.84 18.73 -12.16
CA ASP A 170 24.18 19.67 -13.22
C ASP A 170 23.15 19.56 -14.34
N LYS A 171 22.10 20.38 -14.22
CA LYS A 171 20.97 20.40 -15.16
C LYS A 171 21.37 20.66 -16.62
N SER A 172 22.47 21.37 -16.85
CA SER A 172 22.90 21.72 -18.21
C SER A 172 23.50 20.55 -18.96
N THR A 173 24.01 19.56 -18.23
CA THR A 173 24.66 18.36 -18.76
C THR A 173 23.89 17.08 -18.44
N PHE A 174 22.74 17.19 -17.76
CA PHE A 174 21.90 16.04 -17.41
C PHE A 174 21.37 15.33 -18.66
N GLN A 175 21.57 14.03 -18.69
CA GLN A 175 21.22 13.16 -19.78
C GLN A 175 20.69 11.83 -19.24
N ILE A 176 19.53 11.42 -19.75
CA ILE A 176 19.01 10.07 -19.53
C ILE A 176 19.78 9.12 -20.46
N ILE A 177 20.49 8.16 -19.87
CA ILE A 177 21.34 7.21 -20.59
C ILE A 177 20.69 5.84 -20.73
N MET A 178 19.68 5.54 -19.90
CA MET A 178 18.76 4.43 -20.07
C MET A 178 17.39 4.84 -19.47
N PRO A 179 16.33 5.00 -20.28
CA PRO A 179 15.00 5.34 -19.78
C PRO A 179 14.57 4.44 -18.62
N ASP A 180 13.91 5.01 -17.62
CA ASP A 180 13.47 4.36 -16.36
C ASP A 180 14.55 3.80 -15.42
N TYR A 181 15.83 3.75 -15.84
CA TYR A 181 16.90 3.17 -15.01
C TYR A 181 18.00 4.17 -14.69
N TYR A 182 18.65 4.74 -15.71
CA TYR A 182 19.91 5.45 -15.52
C TYR A 182 19.93 6.83 -16.17
N ALA A 183 20.48 7.79 -15.45
CA ALA A 183 20.83 9.11 -15.96
C ALA A 183 22.26 9.48 -15.54
N LYS A 184 22.83 10.52 -16.14
CA LYS A 184 24.10 11.10 -15.72
C LYS A 184 24.10 12.60 -15.95
N ASP A 185 24.97 13.30 -15.25
CA ASP A 185 25.43 14.63 -15.62
C ASP A 185 26.97 14.63 -15.73
N LYS A 186 27.60 15.80 -15.85
CA LYS A 186 29.07 15.90 -15.96
C LYS A 186 29.83 15.44 -14.70
N ASN A 187 29.16 15.37 -13.54
CA ASN A 187 29.75 15.08 -12.24
C ASN A 187 29.36 13.69 -11.71
N ASN A 188 28.17 13.20 -12.02
CA ASN A 188 27.56 12.03 -11.37
C ASN A 188 26.82 11.11 -12.35
N VAL A 189 26.71 9.84 -11.95
CA VAL A 189 25.79 8.86 -12.54
C VAL A 189 24.69 8.55 -11.54
N TYR A 190 23.47 8.39 -12.03
CA TYR A 190 22.26 8.19 -11.22
C TYR A 190 21.56 6.89 -11.60
N SER A 191 21.08 6.16 -10.59
CA SER A 191 20.08 5.12 -10.74
C SER A 191 18.76 5.64 -10.16
N GLY A 192 17.80 5.94 -11.04
CA GLY A 192 16.64 6.75 -10.67
C GLY A 192 17.03 8.09 -10.02
N SER A 193 16.63 8.32 -8.77
CA SER A 193 17.02 9.51 -8.00
C SER A 193 18.40 9.41 -7.35
N ASP A 194 18.96 8.22 -7.22
CA ASP A 194 20.08 7.95 -6.32
C ASP A 194 21.42 8.06 -7.05
N LYS A 195 22.37 8.79 -6.46
CA LYS A 195 23.74 8.90 -6.99
C LYS A 195 24.47 7.56 -6.81
N ILE A 196 25.04 7.04 -7.89
CA ILE A 196 25.93 5.88 -7.83
C ILE A 196 27.31 6.39 -7.43
N LYS A 197 27.65 6.15 -6.15
CA LYS A 197 28.91 6.63 -5.57
C LYS A 197 30.12 6.09 -6.33
N ASP A 198 31.12 6.95 -6.53
CA ASP A 198 32.40 6.67 -7.19
C ASP A 198 32.32 6.32 -8.69
N ALA A 199 31.13 6.33 -9.30
CA ALA A 199 30.97 6.09 -10.73
C ALA A 199 31.46 7.28 -11.56
N ASN A 200 32.34 7.01 -12.53
CA ASN A 200 32.85 8.05 -13.42
C ASN A 200 31.88 8.29 -14.61
N PRO A 201 31.19 9.45 -14.69
CA PRO A 201 30.21 9.73 -15.74
C PRO A 201 30.81 9.84 -17.15
N ASP A 202 32.10 10.15 -17.28
CA ASP A 202 32.76 10.31 -18.58
C ASP A 202 32.99 8.96 -19.26
N THR A 203 33.23 7.91 -18.48
CA THR A 203 33.57 6.57 -18.97
C THR A 203 32.47 5.53 -18.75
N ILE A 204 31.34 5.91 -18.16
CA ILE A 204 30.26 4.99 -17.81
C ILE A 204 29.66 4.30 -19.05
N LYS A 205 29.44 2.99 -18.94
CA LYS A 205 28.78 2.13 -19.93
C LYS A 205 27.70 1.32 -19.24
N ILE A 206 26.48 1.40 -19.78
CA ILE A 206 25.36 0.56 -19.35
C ILE A 206 25.49 -0.80 -20.03
N LEU A 207 25.53 -1.89 -19.26
CA LEU A 207 25.60 -3.25 -19.79
C LEU A 207 24.21 -3.86 -19.91
N ASN A 208 23.37 -3.67 -18.88
CA ASN A 208 21.96 -4.00 -18.88
C ASN A 208 21.24 -3.24 -17.74
N GLN A 209 20.01 -3.62 -17.40
CA GLN A 209 19.22 -2.99 -16.32
C GLN A 209 19.88 -3.10 -14.93
N VAL A 210 20.71 -4.12 -14.68
CA VAL A 210 21.33 -4.40 -13.37
C VAL A 210 22.77 -3.93 -13.31
N TYR A 211 23.54 -4.08 -14.38
CA TYR A 211 24.98 -3.83 -14.41
C TYR A 211 25.34 -2.63 -15.29
N LEU A 212 26.24 -1.81 -14.75
CA LEU A 212 26.94 -0.74 -15.44
C LEU A 212 28.41 -0.72 -15.01
N LYS A 213 29.29 -0.20 -15.86
CA LYS A 213 30.72 -0.13 -15.55
C LYS A 213 31.36 1.14 -16.06
N ASP A 214 32.34 1.64 -15.33
CA ASP A 214 33.26 2.67 -15.82
C ASP A 214 34.60 2.02 -16.21
N ASP A 215 35.67 2.82 -16.32
CA ASP A 215 37.01 2.33 -16.66
C ASP A 215 37.69 1.54 -15.53
N LYS A 216 37.19 1.63 -14.29
CA LYS A 216 37.83 1.10 -13.07
C LYS A 216 36.96 0.19 -12.22
N ASN A 217 35.64 0.26 -12.36
CA ASN A 217 34.66 -0.33 -11.47
C ASN A 217 33.46 -0.90 -12.24
N VAL A 218 32.80 -1.89 -11.62
CA VAL A 218 31.49 -2.38 -12.03
C VAL A 218 30.51 -2.08 -10.88
N PHE A 219 29.32 -1.63 -11.22
CA PHE A 219 28.27 -1.25 -10.28
C PHE A 219 26.98 -2.02 -10.57
N LEU A 220 26.15 -2.10 -9.53
CA LEU A 220 24.78 -2.60 -9.59
C LEU A 220 23.80 -1.43 -9.61
N ASN A 221 22.61 -1.65 -10.15
CA ASN A 221 21.56 -0.64 -10.25
C ASN A 221 21.09 -0.10 -8.88
N PHE A 222 21.33 -0.81 -7.79
CA PHE A 222 21.09 -0.33 -6.43
C PHE A 222 22.33 0.33 -5.79
N GLY A 223 23.26 0.83 -6.61
CA GLY A 223 24.40 1.66 -6.20
C GLY A 223 25.61 0.90 -5.64
N GLN A 224 25.52 -0.42 -5.47
CA GLN A 224 26.62 -1.22 -4.94
C GLN A 224 27.73 -1.38 -5.98
N LYS A 225 28.95 -0.97 -5.61
CA LYS A 225 30.18 -1.29 -6.32
C LYS A 225 30.58 -2.75 -6.09
N MET A 226 30.97 -3.45 -7.14
CA MET A 226 31.46 -4.82 -7.07
C MET A 226 32.95 -4.87 -6.76
N GLU A 227 33.35 -5.75 -5.84
CA GLU A 227 34.73 -5.94 -5.41
C GLU A 227 35.39 -7.13 -6.10
N ASN A 228 36.71 -7.04 -6.34
CA ASN A 228 37.53 -8.11 -6.94
C ASN A 228 37.03 -8.63 -8.30
N VAL A 229 36.52 -7.72 -9.14
CA VAL A 229 36.05 -8.00 -10.51
C VAL A 229 37.11 -7.59 -11.53
N ASP A 230 37.30 -8.39 -12.58
CA ASP A 230 38.07 -7.96 -13.75
C ASP A 230 37.21 -7.07 -14.66
N VAL A 231 37.28 -5.76 -14.44
CA VAL A 231 36.45 -4.74 -15.13
C VAL A 231 36.64 -4.73 -16.64
N ALA A 232 37.88 -4.97 -17.10
CA ALA A 232 38.23 -4.98 -18.51
C ALA A 232 37.46 -6.07 -19.28
N THR A 233 37.33 -7.26 -18.67
CA THR A 233 36.63 -8.40 -19.26
C THR A 233 35.20 -8.58 -18.79
N PHE A 234 34.71 -7.74 -17.88
CA PHE A 234 33.35 -7.86 -17.36
C PHE A 234 32.29 -7.55 -18.43
N GLU A 235 31.32 -8.44 -18.57
CA GLU A 235 30.15 -8.30 -19.44
C GLU A 235 28.90 -8.89 -18.78
N ALA A 236 27.73 -8.35 -19.14
CA ALA A 236 26.45 -8.94 -18.79
C ALA A 236 26.20 -10.19 -19.66
N ILE A 237 25.55 -11.21 -19.10
CA ILE A 237 25.14 -12.39 -19.86
C ILE A 237 23.80 -12.09 -20.57
N GLU A 238 23.75 -12.32 -21.88
CA GLU A 238 22.55 -12.10 -22.69
C GLU A 238 21.39 -13.02 -22.27
N GLY A 239 20.15 -12.54 -22.41
CA GLY A 239 18.93 -13.30 -22.07
C GLY A 239 18.53 -13.26 -20.60
N ASN A 240 19.38 -12.75 -19.70
CA ASN A 240 19.01 -12.52 -18.30
C ASN A 240 19.79 -11.34 -17.69
N VAL A 241 19.06 -10.32 -17.24
CA VAL A 241 19.66 -9.10 -16.69
C VAL A 241 20.45 -9.31 -15.40
N ALA A 242 20.17 -10.36 -14.62
CA ALA A 242 20.77 -10.60 -13.32
C ALA A 242 22.16 -11.25 -13.37
N TYR A 243 22.55 -11.87 -14.49
CA TYR A 243 23.84 -12.55 -14.62
C TYR A 243 24.90 -11.67 -15.28
N GLY A 244 26.10 -11.69 -14.72
CA GLY A 244 27.29 -11.07 -15.29
C GLY A 244 28.50 -12.01 -15.20
N LYS A 245 29.54 -11.77 -15.98
CA LYS A 245 30.76 -12.57 -15.95
C LYS A 245 31.98 -11.71 -16.24
N ASP A 246 33.11 -12.13 -15.69
CA ASP A 246 34.42 -11.71 -16.16
C ASP A 246 35.21 -12.94 -16.67
N LYS A 247 36.48 -12.77 -17.04
CA LYS A 247 37.30 -13.90 -17.55
C LYS A 247 37.49 -15.06 -16.55
N ASN A 248 37.26 -14.82 -15.26
CA ASN A 248 37.55 -15.75 -14.16
C ASN A 248 36.30 -16.23 -13.40
N ASN A 249 35.21 -15.46 -13.41
CA ASN A 249 34.07 -15.64 -12.52
C ASN A 249 32.73 -15.39 -13.21
N ILE A 250 31.69 -16.05 -12.71
CA ILE A 250 30.29 -15.75 -12.98
C ILE A 250 29.67 -15.12 -11.74
N TYR A 251 28.78 -14.16 -11.95
CA TYR A 251 28.08 -13.39 -10.91
C TYR A 251 26.56 -13.45 -11.11
N PHE A 252 25.82 -13.49 -10.00
CA PHE A 252 24.37 -13.34 -9.97
C PHE A 252 24.02 -12.18 -9.03
N LEU A 253 23.41 -11.11 -9.54
CA LEU A 253 23.16 -9.86 -8.83
C LEU A 253 24.39 -9.33 -8.06
N GLY A 254 25.57 -9.38 -8.71
CA GLY A 254 26.84 -8.96 -8.12
C GLY A 254 27.56 -10.01 -7.28
N GLU A 255 26.87 -11.06 -6.84
CA GLU A 255 27.45 -12.11 -5.99
C GLU A 255 28.15 -13.18 -6.82
N LYS A 256 29.41 -13.49 -6.48
CA LYS A 256 30.21 -14.52 -7.18
C LYS A 256 29.62 -15.92 -6.96
N ILE A 257 29.32 -16.61 -8.05
CA ILE A 257 28.88 -18.01 -8.02
C ILE A 257 30.09 -18.91 -7.80
N LYS A 258 30.21 -19.47 -6.60
CA LYS A 258 31.35 -20.31 -6.23
C LYS A 258 31.38 -21.62 -7.01
N GLY A 259 32.49 -21.86 -7.71
CA GLY A 259 32.74 -23.12 -8.43
C GLY A 259 32.09 -23.21 -9.81
N ALA A 260 31.53 -22.12 -10.33
CA ALA A 260 31.02 -22.06 -11.70
C ALA A 260 32.16 -22.11 -12.72
N ASP A 261 31.99 -22.91 -13.78
CA ASP A 261 32.93 -22.97 -14.91
C ASP A 261 32.56 -21.94 -15.98
N VAL A 262 33.29 -20.82 -16.01
CA VAL A 262 32.99 -19.67 -16.90
C VAL A 262 32.82 -20.06 -18.36
N LYS A 263 33.64 -21.01 -18.86
CA LYS A 263 33.67 -21.40 -20.28
C LYS A 263 32.44 -22.19 -20.71
N SER A 264 31.80 -22.93 -19.81
CA SER A 264 30.64 -23.77 -20.11
C SER A 264 29.36 -23.29 -19.44
N PHE A 265 29.39 -22.12 -18.78
CA PHE A 265 28.24 -21.58 -18.09
C PHE A 265 27.18 -21.10 -19.08
N GLU A 266 25.95 -21.55 -18.87
CA GLU A 266 24.78 -21.17 -19.65
C GLU A 266 23.58 -20.90 -18.73
N VAL A 267 22.81 -19.88 -19.06
CA VAL A 267 21.53 -19.60 -18.40
C VAL A 267 20.47 -20.44 -19.09
N ILE A 268 19.67 -21.16 -18.30
CA ILE A 268 18.50 -21.86 -18.82
C ILE A 268 17.41 -20.80 -18.95
N LEU A 269 17.08 -20.44 -20.19
CA LEU A 269 16.03 -19.45 -20.48
C LEU A 269 14.66 -20.08 -20.15
N GLU A 270 13.89 -19.38 -19.34
CA GLU A 270 12.59 -19.81 -18.79
C GLU A 270 11.52 -18.77 -19.18
N PRO A 271 10.22 -19.07 -19.04
CA PRO A 271 9.19 -18.03 -19.11
C PRO A 271 9.54 -16.85 -18.19
N SER A 272 9.17 -15.64 -18.62
CA SER A 272 9.55 -14.34 -18.07
C SER A 272 9.20 -14.09 -16.60
N ASP A 273 8.45 -15.01 -15.99
CA ASP A 273 7.64 -14.79 -14.80
C ASP A 273 8.33 -15.38 -13.54
N LEU A 274 9.47 -16.08 -13.70
CA LEU A 274 10.24 -16.63 -12.59
C LEU A 274 11.18 -15.60 -11.97
N VAL A 275 11.09 -15.46 -10.64
CA VAL A 275 11.97 -14.57 -9.84
C VAL A 275 13.43 -15.05 -9.85
N GLN A 276 13.66 -16.37 -9.92
CA GLN A 276 14.99 -16.97 -9.92
C GLN A 276 15.16 -17.91 -11.11
N MET A 277 16.16 -17.62 -11.94
CA MET A 277 16.43 -18.41 -13.15
C MET A 277 17.46 -19.51 -12.89
N TYR A 278 17.23 -20.67 -13.51
CA TYR A 278 18.18 -21.78 -13.50
C TYR A 278 19.35 -21.49 -14.45
N SER A 279 20.51 -22.04 -14.11
CA SER A 279 21.70 -22.00 -14.96
C SER A 279 22.50 -23.27 -14.74
N LYS A 280 23.40 -23.59 -15.66
CA LYS A 280 24.27 -24.76 -15.53
C LYS A 280 25.61 -24.52 -16.18
N ASP A 281 26.56 -25.36 -15.79
CA ASP A 281 27.81 -25.53 -16.48
C ASP A 281 28.08 -27.03 -16.70
N LYS A 282 29.22 -27.38 -17.28
CA LYS A 282 29.58 -28.78 -17.56
C LYS A 282 29.61 -29.69 -16.32
N ASN A 283 29.68 -29.13 -15.11
CA ASN A 283 29.85 -29.83 -13.84
C ASN A 283 28.67 -29.66 -12.87
N SER A 284 27.85 -28.61 -13.00
CA SER A 284 26.92 -28.18 -11.94
C SER A 284 25.70 -27.47 -12.50
N VAL A 285 24.64 -27.48 -11.68
CA VAL A 285 23.40 -26.73 -11.93
C VAL A 285 23.20 -25.76 -10.79
N PHE A 286 22.64 -24.59 -11.09
CA PHE A 286 22.40 -23.51 -10.16
C PHE A 286 20.99 -22.93 -10.32
N ILE A 287 20.46 -22.33 -9.25
CA ILE A 287 19.25 -21.50 -9.26
C ILE A 287 19.54 -20.25 -8.44
N GLY A 288 19.36 -19.06 -9.02
CA GLY A 288 19.66 -17.78 -8.35
C GLY A 288 21.09 -17.72 -7.78
N GLY A 289 22.07 -18.27 -8.51
CA GLY A 289 23.47 -18.38 -8.08
C GLY A 289 23.78 -19.47 -7.04
N ARG A 290 22.78 -20.22 -6.56
CA ARG A 290 22.96 -21.30 -5.58
C ARG A 290 23.10 -22.64 -6.28
N LYS A 291 24.17 -23.38 -5.97
CA LYS A 291 24.41 -24.72 -6.53
C LYS A 291 23.38 -25.74 -6.04
N ILE A 292 22.77 -26.46 -6.97
CA ILE A 292 21.89 -27.61 -6.69
C ILE A 292 22.79 -28.82 -6.45
N LYS A 293 22.80 -29.30 -5.20
CA LYS A 293 23.65 -30.43 -4.82
C LYS A 293 23.16 -31.72 -5.47
N GLU A 294 24.10 -32.55 -5.96
CA GLU A 294 23.85 -33.84 -6.61
C GLU A 294 23.13 -33.79 -7.97
N ALA A 295 22.87 -32.60 -8.52
CA ALA A 295 22.28 -32.45 -9.85
C ALA A 295 23.23 -32.90 -10.96
N ASP A 296 22.72 -33.76 -11.86
CA ASP A 296 23.42 -34.12 -13.10
C ASP A 296 23.14 -33.07 -14.17
N SER A 297 24.09 -32.16 -14.40
CA SER A 297 23.93 -31.04 -15.34
C SER A 297 23.67 -31.45 -16.79
N LYS A 298 24.07 -32.67 -17.20
CA LYS A 298 23.83 -33.17 -18.57
C LYS A 298 22.38 -33.56 -18.80
N THR A 299 21.71 -34.03 -17.77
CA THR A 299 20.32 -34.54 -17.85
C THR A 299 19.32 -33.68 -17.10
N PHE A 300 19.77 -32.56 -16.53
CA PHE A 300 18.92 -31.66 -15.78
C PHE A 300 17.94 -30.94 -16.71
N GLU A 301 16.68 -31.00 -16.34
CA GLU A 301 15.57 -30.36 -17.02
C GLU A 301 14.53 -29.88 -16.00
N ARG A 302 13.75 -28.86 -16.38
CA ARG A 302 12.63 -28.41 -15.56
C ARG A 302 11.42 -29.30 -15.79
N LEU A 303 10.51 -29.27 -14.82
CA LEU A 303 9.16 -29.75 -15.05
C LEU A 303 8.35 -28.59 -15.66
N PRO A 304 7.93 -28.70 -16.94
CA PRO A 304 7.08 -27.68 -17.56
C PRO A 304 5.82 -27.42 -16.73
N GLU A 305 5.24 -26.22 -16.83
CA GLU A 305 4.04 -25.76 -16.08
C GLU A 305 4.25 -25.50 -14.59
N THR A 306 5.27 -26.08 -13.95
CA THR A 306 5.59 -25.83 -12.54
C THR A 306 6.50 -24.62 -12.36
N THR A 307 6.38 -23.96 -11.21
CA THR A 307 7.15 -22.78 -10.85
C THR A 307 8.59 -23.14 -10.49
N TYR A 308 8.84 -24.16 -9.67
CA TYR A 308 10.19 -24.47 -9.16
C TYR A 308 10.56 -25.96 -9.11
N TYR A 309 9.80 -26.85 -9.75
CA TYR A 309 10.21 -28.24 -9.83
C TYR A 309 11.15 -28.50 -11.02
N SER A 310 12.12 -29.38 -10.80
CA SER A 310 13.06 -29.83 -11.82
C SER A 310 13.50 -31.26 -11.56
N LYS A 311 14.07 -31.92 -12.57
CA LYS A 311 14.55 -33.30 -12.47
C LYS A 311 15.86 -33.48 -13.22
N ASP A 312 16.56 -34.55 -12.86
CA ASP A 312 17.59 -35.15 -13.71
C ASP A 312 17.28 -36.64 -13.89
N LYS A 313 18.19 -37.40 -14.51
CA LYS A 313 17.99 -38.85 -14.73
C LYS A 313 17.79 -39.68 -13.45
N ASN A 314 18.19 -39.17 -12.28
CA ASN A 314 18.21 -39.89 -11.01
C ASN A 314 17.27 -39.30 -9.95
N ASN A 315 17.05 -37.98 -9.96
CA ASN A 315 16.52 -37.23 -8.84
C ASN A 315 15.46 -36.22 -9.26
N LEU A 316 14.55 -35.94 -8.33
CA LEU A 316 13.56 -34.86 -8.38
C LEU A 316 13.98 -33.75 -7.40
N TYR A 317 13.84 -32.50 -7.82
CA TYR A 317 14.24 -31.31 -7.09
C TYR A 317 13.08 -30.32 -7.00
N TYR A 318 13.14 -29.51 -5.95
CA TYR A 318 12.36 -28.28 -5.82
C TYR A 318 13.32 -27.16 -5.42
N ARG A 319 13.40 -26.12 -6.24
CA ARG A 319 14.44 -25.08 -6.17
C ARG A 319 15.84 -25.71 -6.10
N GLU A 320 16.63 -25.38 -5.08
CA GLU A 320 17.99 -25.90 -4.87
C GLU A 320 18.06 -27.25 -4.16
N VAL A 321 16.91 -27.80 -3.75
CA VAL A 321 16.84 -28.97 -2.86
C VAL A 321 16.41 -30.23 -3.61
N LYS A 322 17.19 -31.30 -3.45
CA LYS A 322 16.76 -32.66 -3.83
C LYS A 322 15.67 -33.16 -2.89
N ILE A 323 14.50 -33.50 -3.44
CA ILE A 323 13.33 -33.89 -2.65
C ILE A 323 12.99 -35.39 -2.75
N ASP A 324 13.35 -36.05 -3.85
CA ASP A 324 13.15 -37.50 -4.03
C ASP A 324 14.05 -38.06 -5.13
N LYS A 325 14.10 -39.39 -5.27
CA LYS A 325 14.59 -40.03 -6.49
C LYS A 325 13.48 -40.00 -7.55
N ILE A 326 13.84 -39.76 -8.81
CA ILE A 326 12.86 -39.68 -9.89
C ILE A 326 12.29 -41.06 -10.25
N ASP A 327 11.02 -41.10 -10.62
CA ASP A 327 10.43 -42.19 -11.41
C ASP A 327 9.55 -41.58 -12.50
N ASN A 328 10.10 -41.48 -13.72
CA ASN A 328 9.41 -40.85 -14.84
C ASN A 328 8.09 -41.55 -15.23
N LYS A 329 7.86 -42.81 -14.83
CA LYS A 329 6.59 -43.51 -15.13
C LYS A 329 5.44 -43.06 -14.24
N THR A 330 5.75 -42.63 -13.02
CA THR A 330 4.76 -42.26 -12.00
C THR A 330 4.74 -40.76 -11.70
N LEU A 331 5.69 -40.01 -12.27
CA LEU A 331 5.76 -38.56 -12.18
C LEU A 331 4.55 -37.92 -12.85
N LYS A 332 3.78 -37.14 -12.09
CA LYS A 332 2.60 -36.42 -12.58
C LYS A 332 2.47 -35.09 -11.86
N ILE A 333 2.28 -34.02 -12.63
CA ILE A 333 1.83 -32.74 -12.09
C ILE A 333 0.33 -32.88 -11.83
N LEU A 334 -0.07 -32.73 -10.56
CA LEU A 334 -1.47 -32.86 -10.14
C LEU A 334 -2.20 -31.52 -10.17
N TYR A 335 -1.48 -30.44 -9.88
CA TYR A 335 -2.00 -29.07 -9.87
C TYR A 335 -0.84 -28.07 -10.02
N SER A 336 -1.05 -27.00 -10.78
CA SER A 336 -0.03 -25.99 -11.09
C SER A 336 -0.69 -24.64 -11.41
N ASP A 337 -1.22 -23.98 -10.39
CA ASP A 337 -1.81 -22.63 -10.49
C ASP A 337 -1.63 -21.91 -9.15
N GLY A 338 -0.57 -21.10 -9.08
CA GLY A 338 -0.12 -20.42 -7.86
C GLY A 338 0.54 -21.34 -6.81
N ILE A 339 0.22 -22.64 -6.79
CA ILE A 339 0.85 -23.66 -5.94
C ILE A 339 1.06 -24.95 -6.76
N ASP A 340 2.29 -25.46 -6.75
CA ASP A 340 2.68 -26.67 -7.47
C ASP A 340 2.48 -27.92 -6.60
N VAL A 341 1.62 -28.85 -7.03
CA VAL A 341 1.45 -30.18 -6.43
C VAL A 341 1.86 -31.29 -7.40
N VAL A 342 2.88 -32.06 -7.02
CA VAL A 342 3.49 -33.10 -7.87
C VAL A 342 3.42 -34.46 -7.18
N LYS A 343 2.99 -35.48 -7.92
CA LYS A 343 3.12 -36.89 -7.55
C LYS A 343 4.38 -37.46 -8.18
N ASN A 344 5.15 -38.20 -7.40
CA ASN A 344 6.29 -38.99 -7.88
C ASN A 344 6.35 -40.27 -7.04
N ARG A 345 6.24 -41.43 -7.69
CA ARG A 345 6.05 -42.73 -7.02
C ARG A 345 4.80 -42.67 -6.13
N ASN A 346 4.85 -43.29 -4.96
CA ASN A 346 3.75 -43.32 -3.99
C ASN A 346 3.87 -42.14 -3.01
N ARG A 347 4.23 -40.96 -3.52
CA ARG A 347 4.44 -39.74 -2.72
C ARG A 347 3.91 -38.54 -3.47
N ILE A 348 3.42 -37.58 -2.70
CA ILE A 348 2.86 -36.34 -3.19
C ILE A 348 3.57 -35.20 -2.49
N PHE A 349 3.94 -34.17 -3.23
CA PHE A 349 4.69 -33.02 -2.78
C PHE A 349 3.92 -31.75 -3.13
N ALA A 350 3.87 -30.79 -2.21
CA ALA A 350 3.43 -29.42 -2.49
C ALA A 350 4.62 -28.48 -2.21
N GLU A 351 5.03 -27.69 -3.21
CA GLU A 351 6.21 -26.81 -3.13
C GLU A 351 7.46 -27.50 -2.52
N GLY A 352 7.73 -28.73 -2.98
CA GLY A 352 8.85 -29.57 -2.53
C GLY A 352 8.66 -30.27 -1.17
N LYS A 353 7.59 -29.99 -0.44
CA LYS A 353 7.29 -30.62 0.86
C LYS A 353 6.42 -31.85 0.69
N LYS A 354 6.89 -32.99 1.20
CA LYS A 354 6.15 -34.25 1.16
C LYS A 354 4.89 -34.17 2.01
N LEU A 355 3.73 -34.42 1.41
CA LEU A 355 2.44 -34.46 2.07
C LEU A 355 2.17 -35.82 2.74
N ASN A 356 1.32 -35.82 3.77
CA ASN A 356 0.92 -37.01 4.54
C ASN A 356 -0.40 -37.59 4.00
N ILE A 357 -0.36 -38.05 2.75
CA ILE A 357 -1.50 -38.69 2.07
C ILE A 357 -1.48 -40.19 2.33
N LYS A 358 -2.61 -40.78 2.76
CA LYS A 358 -2.71 -42.19 3.14
C LYS A 358 -2.70 -43.14 1.94
N SER A 359 -3.44 -42.80 0.88
CA SER A 359 -3.45 -43.55 -0.37
C SER A 359 -3.02 -42.65 -1.55
N PRO A 360 -1.71 -42.39 -1.75
CA PRO A 360 -1.21 -41.57 -2.85
C PRO A 360 -1.55 -42.11 -4.25
N GLU A 361 -1.92 -43.39 -4.36
CA GLU A 361 -2.24 -44.02 -5.65
C GLU A 361 -3.56 -43.58 -6.23
N THR A 362 -4.55 -43.37 -5.37
CA THR A 362 -5.91 -42.94 -5.72
C THR A 362 -6.12 -41.45 -5.53
N PHE A 363 -5.07 -40.72 -5.14
CA PHE A 363 -5.18 -39.31 -4.82
C PHE A 363 -5.44 -38.44 -6.06
N GLU A 364 -6.43 -37.56 -5.94
CA GLU A 364 -6.76 -36.54 -6.93
C GLU A 364 -7.04 -35.19 -6.27
N ILE A 365 -6.84 -34.12 -7.03
CA ILE A 365 -7.13 -32.75 -6.60
C ILE A 365 -8.61 -32.47 -6.79
N ILE A 366 -9.23 -31.88 -5.77
CA ILE A 366 -10.59 -31.37 -5.85
C ILE A 366 -10.49 -29.93 -6.33
N LEU A 367 -10.81 -29.72 -7.61
CA LEU A 367 -10.83 -28.39 -8.19
C LEU A 367 -12.03 -27.62 -7.66
N SER A 368 -11.77 -26.38 -7.21
CA SER A 368 -12.84 -25.44 -6.93
C SER A 368 -13.46 -24.96 -8.24
N LYS A 369 -14.76 -24.68 -8.23
CA LYS A 369 -15.44 -23.98 -9.33
C LYS A 369 -15.24 -22.46 -9.27
N TYR A 370 -14.54 -21.96 -8.25
CA TYR A 370 -14.36 -20.55 -7.94
C TYR A 370 -12.86 -20.25 -7.76
N TYR A 371 -12.39 -19.07 -8.18
CA TYR A 371 -11.01 -18.66 -7.96
C TYR A 371 -10.72 -18.59 -6.45
N ASN A 372 -9.71 -19.36 -6.00
CA ASN A 372 -9.50 -19.65 -4.59
C ASN A 372 -8.75 -18.51 -3.89
N PHE A 373 -9.46 -17.48 -3.44
CA PHE A 373 -8.92 -16.54 -2.45
C PHE A 373 -9.54 -16.84 -1.08
N PRO A 374 -8.77 -17.32 -0.09
CA PRO A 374 -7.33 -17.66 -0.06
C PRO A 374 -6.94 -19.03 -0.70
N ASN A 375 -5.66 -19.24 -1.03
CA ASN A 375 -5.15 -20.39 -1.80
C ASN A 375 -5.12 -21.75 -1.03
N PHE A 376 -6.24 -22.23 -0.49
CA PHE A 376 -6.35 -23.59 0.03
C PHE A 376 -6.54 -24.58 -1.12
N ILE A 377 -5.72 -25.63 -1.16
CA ILE A 377 -5.89 -26.76 -2.08
C ILE A 377 -6.58 -27.88 -1.35
N TYR A 378 -7.53 -28.53 -2.00
CA TYR A 378 -8.17 -29.74 -1.50
C TYR A 378 -7.87 -30.91 -2.41
N GLY A 379 -7.72 -32.09 -1.82
CA GLY A 379 -7.55 -33.33 -2.55
C GLY A 379 -8.19 -34.48 -1.79
N LYS A 380 -8.45 -35.59 -2.48
CA LYS A 380 -9.02 -36.78 -1.86
C LYS A 380 -8.34 -38.02 -2.37
N ASP A 381 -8.31 -39.03 -1.51
CA ASP A 381 -8.06 -40.41 -1.91
C ASP A 381 -9.35 -41.24 -1.80
N ASP A 382 -9.24 -42.56 -1.85
CA ASP A 382 -10.37 -43.49 -1.79
C ASP A 382 -11.16 -43.43 -0.47
N LYS A 383 -10.58 -42.85 0.60
CA LYS A 383 -11.14 -42.89 1.97
C LYS A 383 -11.15 -41.55 2.69
N ASN A 384 -10.31 -40.60 2.30
CA ASN A 384 -10.07 -39.38 3.03
C ASN A 384 -10.08 -38.16 2.10
N VAL A 385 -10.53 -37.04 2.65
CA VAL A 385 -10.34 -35.71 2.07
C VAL A 385 -9.25 -34.99 2.85
N TYR A 386 -8.42 -34.24 2.14
CA TYR A 386 -7.29 -33.50 2.65
C TYR A 386 -7.41 -32.03 2.29
N ALA A 387 -7.16 -31.16 3.27
CA ALA A 387 -6.81 -29.77 3.03
C ALA A 387 -5.28 -29.66 2.94
N ILE A 388 -4.77 -28.88 2.01
CA ILE A 388 -3.35 -28.67 1.73
C ILE A 388 -3.08 -27.17 1.74
N SER A 389 -2.21 -26.74 2.65
CA SER A 389 -1.82 -25.33 2.81
C SER A 389 -0.56 -25.22 3.67
N LYS A 390 -0.09 -23.99 3.87
CA LYS A 390 0.90 -23.65 4.91
C LYS A 390 0.19 -23.52 6.26
N PHE A 391 -0.19 -24.65 6.84
CA PHE A 391 -0.78 -24.66 8.19
C PHE A 391 0.23 -24.24 9.27
N ASP A 392 1.51 -24.43 9.00
CA ASP A 392 2.66 -23.94 9.77
C ASP A 392 3.59 -23.16 8.80
N GLU A 393 4.91 -23.10 9.04
CA GLU A 393 5.87 -22.42 8.16
C GLU A 393 6.01 -23.04 6.75
N THR A 394 5.55 -24.30 6.58
CA THR A 394 5.72 -25.06 5.33
C THR A 394 4.44 -25.77 4.91
N TYR A 395 4.33 -26.11 3.62
CA TYR A 395 3.18 -26.83 3.09
C TYR A 395 3.03 -28.22 3.73
N SER A 396 1.82 -28.51 4.20
CA SER A 396 1.45 -29.80 4.76
C SER A 396 0.00 -30.13 4.41
N SER A 397 -0.41 -31.37 4.69
CA SER A 397 -1.77 -31.85 4.45
C SER A 397 -2.44 -32.23 5.78
N LYS A 398 -3.69 -31.83 5.96
CA LYS A 398 -4.54 -32.24 7.10
C LYS A 398 -5.75 -33.02 6.59
N ILE A 399 -6.02 -34.16 7.22
CA ILE A 399 -7.24 -34.95 6.95
C ILE A 399 -8.45 -34.20 7.51
N ILE A 400 -9.46 -34.00 6.68
CA ILE A 400 -10.75 -33.45 7.08
C ILE A 400 -11.58 -34.57 7.70
N LYS A 401 -11.71 -34.54 9.03
CA LYS A 401 -12.41 -35.59 9.78
C LYS A 401 -13.89 -35.62 9.40
N ASN A 402 -14.45 -36.81 9.26
CA ASN A 402 -15.86 -37.08 8.94
C ASN A 402 -16.33 -36.58 7.56
N ALA A 403 -15.41 -36.22 6.67
CA ALA A 403 -15.72 -35.83 5.30
C ALA A 403 -16.29 -36.99 4.50
N ASP A 404 -17.41 -36.75 3.82
CA ASP A 404 -17.94 -37.66 2.81
C ASP A 404 -17.19 -37.42 1.47
N VAL A 405 -16.26 -38.31 1.17
CA VAL A 405 -15.34 -38.24 0.01
C VAL A 405 -16.06 -38.03 -1.32
N ASN A 406 -17.26 -38.60 -1.49
CA ASN A 406 -17.98 -38.60 -2.76
C ASN A 406 -18.77 -37.33 -3.01
N SER A 407 -19.20 -36.63 -1.95
CA SER A 407 -20.01 -35.41 -2.04
C SER A 407 -19.25 -34.14 -1.63
N PHE A 408 -17.94 -34.25 -1.34
CA PHE A 408 -17.13 -33.13 -0.91
C PHE A 408 -16.94 -32.10 -2.03
N GLU A 409 -17.19 -30.83 -1.71
CA GLU A 409 -17.02 -29.71 -2.62
C GLU A 409 -16.48 -28.45 -1.93
N VAL A 410 -15.75 -27.64 -2.71
CA VAL A 410 -15.23 -26.34 -2.29
C VAL A 410 -16.28 -25.26 -2.56
N MET A 411 -16.55 -24.41 -1.57
CA MET A 411 -17.52 -23.32 -1.70
C MET A 411 -16.89 -22.07 -2.33
N LYS A 412 -17.69 -21.02 -2.57
CA LYS A 412 -17.24 -19.77 -3.21
C LYS A 412 -16.00 -19.15 -2.57
N ASN A 413 -15.91 -19.21 -1.24
CA ASN A 413 -14.70 -18.92 -0.51
C ASN A 413 -14.07 -20.26 -0.11
N SER A 414 -12.86 -20.51 -0.57
CA SER A 414 -12.10 -21.75 -0.39
C SER A 414 -11.80 -22.08 1.08
N MET A 415 -11.93 -21.14 2.01
CA MET A 415 -11.89 -21.44 3.44
C MET A 415 -13.09 -22.30 3.87
N TYR A 416 -14.18 -22.28 3.11
CA TYR A 416 -15.37 -23.08 3.39
C TYR A 416 -15.49 -24.22 2.39
N THR A 417 -15.71 -25.41 2.92
CA THR A 417 -15.99 -26.62 2.14
C THR A 417 -17.20 -27.31 2.72
N LYS A 418 -17.88 -28.13 1.92
CA LYS A 418 -19.05 -28.87 2.39
C LYS A 418 -19.14 -30.23 1.76
N ASP A 419 -19.89 -31.10 2.39
CA ASP A 419 -20.32 -32.37 1.83
C ASP A 419 -21.82 -32.57 2.08
N LYS A 420 -22.37 -33.73 1.72
CA LYS A 420 -23.80 -34.02 1.90
C LYS A 420 -24.27 -33.95 3.35
N ASN A 421 -23.37 -34.03 4.33
CA ASN A 421 -23.67 -34.07 5.76
C ASN A 421 -23.23 -32.80 6.51
N ASN A 422 -22.12 -32.17 6.12
CA ASN A 422 -21.38 -31.22 6.95
C ASN A 422 -20.88 -29.99 6.18
N ILE A 423 -20.56 -28.93 6.92
CA ILE A 423 -19.77 -27.77 6.44
C ILE A 423 -18.51 -27.69 7.29
N TYR A 424 -17.39 -27.38 6.64
CA TYR A 424 -16.08 -27.23 7.26
C TYR A 424 -15.50 -25.86 6.96
N PHE A 425 -14.77 -25.33 7.93
CA PHE A 425 -13.96 -24.14 7.81
C PHE A 425 -12.48 -24.51 7.88
N THR A 426 -11.67 -23.94 6.99
CA THR A 426 -10.23 -24.17 6.89
C THR A 426 -9.51 -22.84 7.00
N HIS A 427 -8.55 -22.79 7.93
CA HIS A 427 -7.57 -21.72 8.02
C HIS A 427 -6.22 -22.30 8.47
N SER A 428 -5.74 -21.98 9.67
CA SER A 428 -4.61 -22.65 10.34
C SER A 428 -4.93 -24.11 10.71
N ASP A 429 -6.21 -24.43 10.85
CA ASP A 429 -6.71 -25.77 11.05
C ASP A 429 -8.02 -26.00 10.30
N VAL A 430 -8.47 -27.25 10.25
CA VAL A 430 -9.75 -27.63 9.67
C VAL A 430 -10.76 -27.91 10.78
N VAL A 431 -11.85 -27.16 10.79
CA VAL A 431 -12.92 -27.24 11.80
C VAL A 431 -14.22 -27.63 11.13
N GLN A 432 -14.84 -28.72 11.59
CA GLN A 432 -16.23 -29.04 11.26
C GLN A 432 -17.16 -28.11 12.03
N ILE A 433 -18.00 -27.35 11.32
CA ILE A 433 -18.97 -26.45 11.93
C ILE A 433 -20.12 -27.30 12.50
N LYS A 434 -20.28 -27.29 13.82
CA LYS A 434 -21.27 -28.12 14.51
C LYS A 434 -22.67 -27.49 14.46
N ASN A 435 -23.69 -28.34 14.31
CA ASN A 435 -25.11 -27.96 14.34
C ASN A 435 -25.51 -26.88 13.32
N VAL A 436 -24.82 -26.86 12.17
CA VAL A 436 -25.06 -25.90 11.10
C VAL A 436 -26.31 -26.26 10.29
N ASP A 437 -27.15 -25.27 10.02
CA ASP A 437 -28.23 -25.41 9.05
C ASP A 437 -27.66 -25.15 7.65
N LYS A 438 -27.39 -26.24 6.92
CA LYS A 438 -26.66 -26.17 5.65
C LYS A 438 -27.42 -25.45 4.55
N ASP A 439 -28.74 -25.51 4.57
CA ASP A 439 -29.59 -24.97 3.51
C ASP A 439 -29.68 -23.43 3.60
N SER A 440 -29.51 -22.88 4.81
CA SER A 440 -29.48 -21.42 5.05
C SER A 440 -28.08 -20.86 5.29
N PHE A 441 -27.03 -21.70 5.25
CA PHE A 441 -25.67 -21.26 5.53
C PHE A 441 -25.16 -20.27 4.47
N THR A 442 -24.69 -19.13 4.95
CA THR A 442 -24.16 -18.04 4.14
C THR A 442 -22.78 -17.64 4.66
N ILE A 443 -21.86 -17.45 3.72
CA ILE A 443 -20.52 -16.92 4.01
C ILE A 443 -20.63 -15.40 4.06
N GLY A 444 -20.27 -14.81 5.20
CA GLY A 444 -20.22 -13.36 5.40
C GLY A 444 -18.81 -12.82 5.17
N GLU A 445 -18.59 -11.60 5.66
CA GLU A 445 -17.31 -10.89 5.55
C GLU A 445 -16.47 -11.01 6.83
N ASN A 446 -15.18 -10.64 6.75
CA ASN A 446 -14.29 -10.53 7.90
C ASN A 446 -14.19 -11.80 8.78
N GLY A 447 -14.32 -12.97 8.15
CA GLY A 447 -14.29 -14.27 8.82
C GLY A 447 -15.60 -14.67 9.50
N PHE A 448 -16.67 -13.88 9.35
CA PHE A 448 -18.00 -14.27 9.82
C PHE A 448 -18.74 -15.12 8.79
N SER A 449 -19.58 -16.01 9.29
CA SER A 449 -20.56 -16.76 8.50
C SER A 449 -21.79 -16.99 9.37
N TYR A 450 -22.93 -17.29 8.79
CA TYR A 450 -24.17 -17.46 9.56
C TYR A 450 -25.12 -18.42 8.85
N ASP A 451 -25.99 -19.03 9.65
CA ASP A 451 -27.17 -19.73 9.16
C ASP A 451 -28.42 -19.12 9.81
N LYS A 452 -29.61 -19.67 9.55
CA LYS A 452 -30.86 -19.16 10.12
C LYS A 452 -30.92 -19.21 11.66
N ASN A 453 -30.05 -19.97 12.32
CA ASN A 453 -30.06 -20.23 13.76
C ASN A 453 -28.86 -19.62 14.51
N SER A 454 -27.70 -19.45 13.86
CA SER A 454 -26.43 -19.14 14.52
C SER A 454 -25.52 -18.25 13.67
N VAL A 455 -24.71 -17.44 14.35
CA VAL A 455 -23.55 -16.72 13.78
C VAL A 455 -22.28 -17.48 14.16
N TYR A 456 -21.33 -17.53 13.23
CA TYR A 456 -20.04 -18.17 13.37
C TYR A 456 -18.93 -17.18 13.04
N PHE A 457 -17.79 -17.34 13.69
CA PHE A 457 -16.57 -16.59 13.44
C PHE A 457 -15.42 -17.58 13.23
N TYR A 458 -14.83 -17.60 12.03
CA TYR A 458 -13.80 -18.55 11.60
C TYR A 458 -14.20 -20.00 11.92
N GLY A 459 -15.43 -20.37 11.56
CA GLY A 459 -16.00 -21.69 11.78
C GLY A 459 -16.40 -22.02 13.22
N LYS A 460 -16.14 -21.14 14.20
CA LYS A 460 -16.58 -21.31 15.60
C LYS A 460 -17.90 -20.60 15.83
N LYS A 461 -18.89 -21.30 16.39
CA LYS A 461 -20.17 -20.71 16.77
C LYS A 461 -19.97 -19.61 17.82
N LEU A 462 -20.58 -18.45 17.60
CA LEU A 462 -20.71 -17.40 18.59
C LEU A 462 -22.02 -17.59 19.35
N ASP A 463 -21.92 -17.98 20.62
CA ASP A 463 -23.09 -18.12 21.46
C ASP A 463 -23.69 -16.75 21.82
N ARG A 464 -25.01 -16.72 22.05
CA ARG A 464 -25.79 -15.57 22.54
C ARG A 464 -26.11 -14.46 21.53
N ILE A 465 -25.49 -14.45 20.35
CA ILE A 465 -25.86 -13.53 19.27
C ILE A 465 -26.82 -14.20 18.29
N SER A 466 -27.86 -13.47 17.90
CA SER A 466 -28.82 -13.93 16.90
C SER A 466 -28.36 -13.57 15.49
N PRO A 467 -28.54 -14.45 14.48
CA PRO A 467 -28.34 -14.07 13.09
C PRO A 467 -29.39 -13.04 12.61
N GLN A 468 -30.54 -12.95 13.27
CA GLN A 468 -31.58 -11.98 12.93
C GLN A 468 -31.11 -10.55 13.22
N GLY A 469 -30.97 -9.74 12.16
CA GLY A 469 -30.50 -8.36 12.28
C GLY A 469 -29.02 -8.25 12.61
N PHE A 470 -28.23 -9.32 12.39
CA PHE A 470 -26.80 -9.33 12.63
C PHE A 470 -26.08 -8.28 11.76
N LYS A 471 -25.24 -7.45 12.39
CA LYS A 471 -24.35 -6.52 11.68
C LYS A 471 -22.98 -6.44 12.37
N ILE A 472 -21.96 -6.23 11.56
CA ILE A 472 -20.62 -5.85 12.03
C ILE A 472 -20.58 -4.32 11.95
N ILE A 473 -20.47 -3.64 13.09
CA ILE A 473 -20.51 -2.17 13.15
C ILE A 473 -19.13 -1.58 12.96
N ASP A 474 -18.16 -2.16 13.64
CA ASP A 474 -16.78 -1.71 13.63
C ASP A 474 -15.87 -2.90 13.94
N LEU A 475 -14.85 -3.09 13.12
CA LEU A 475 -13.84 -4.12 13.26
C LEU A 475 -12.48 -3.43 13.39
N THR A 476 -12.17 -2.98 14.60
CA THR A 476 -10.96 -2.21 14.85
C THR A 476 -9.76 -3.16 14.97
N VAL A 477 -8.84 -3.08 14.00
CA VAL A 477 -7.55 -3.78 14.06
C VAL A 477 -6.54 -2.83 14.70
N ASN A 478 -6.40 -2.89 16.02
CA ASN A 478 -5.37 -2.13 16.73
C ASN A 478 -3.99 -2.71 16.37
N SER A 479 -3.24 -2.00 15.52
CA SER A 479 -1.86 -2.36 15.20
C SER A 479 -0.98 -2.17 16.46
N GLY A 480 -0.67 -3.26 17.16
CA GLY A 480 0.19 -3.26 18.35
C GLY A 480 -0.42 -3.94 19.57
N ASP A 481 -1.74 -4.12 19.63
CA ASP A 481 -2.40 -4.84 20.72
C ASP A 481 -2.60 -6.33 20.37
N SER A 482 -2.36 -7.22 21.32
CA SER A 482 -2.60 -8.66 21.14
C SER A 482 -4.09 -9.05 21.09
N GLU A 483 -4.99 -8.15 21.49
CA GLU A 483 -6.44 -8.39 21.56
C GLU A 483 -7.17 -7.34 20.72
N LYS A 484 -7.85 -7.81 19.66
CA LYS A 484 -8.65 -7.00 18.74
C LYS A 484 -10.06 -6.85 19.31
N ILE A 485 -10.70 -5.72 19.02
CA ILE A 485 -12.06 -5.39 19.48
C ILE A 485 -12.96 -5.15 18.26
N ALA A 486 -14.20 -5.57 18.36
CA ALA A 486 -15.23 -5.27 17.38
C ALA A 486 -16.56 -5.00 18.09
N PHE A 487 -17.39 -4.17 17.47
CA PHE A 487 -18.79 -4.00 17.86
C PHE A 487 -19.70 -4.73 16.88
N LEU A 488 -20.54 -5.60 17.43
CA LEU A 488 -21.51 -6.41 16.68
C LEU A 488 -22.91 -6.08 17.18
N THR A 489 -23.92 -6.11 16.31
CA THR A 489 -25.32 -6.02 16.74
C THR A 489 -26.11 -7.22 16.27
N ASP A 490 -27.18 -7.52 16.99
CA ASP A 490 -28.34 -8.23 16.44
C ASP A 490 -29.57 -7.32 16.48
N SER A 491 -30.75 -7.85 16.19
CA SER A 491 -32.00 -7.07 16.21
C SER A 491 -32.36 -6.45 17.57
N ARG A 492 -31.68 -6.80 18.67
CA ARG A 492 -32.01 -6.38 20.04
C ARG A 492 -30.84 -5.78 20.80
N ASN A 493 -29.63 -6.27 20.61
CA ASN A 493 -28.50 -5.98 21.48
C ASN A 493 -27.27 -5.52 20.69
N LEU A 494 -26.48 -4.67 21.34
CA LEU A 494 -25.10 -4.36 20.97
C LEU A 494 -24.15 -5.25 21.79
N TYR A 495 -23.15 -5.80 21.13
CA TYR A 495 -22.13 -6.65 21.71
C TYR A 495 -20.75 -6.07 21.50
N LYS A 496 -19.94 -6.13 22.55
CA LYS A 496 -18.49 -6.00 22.46
C LYS A 496 -17.91 -7.39 22.22
N PHE A 497 -17.24 -7.54 21.09
CA PHE A 497 -16.55 -8.76 20.68
C PHE A 497 -15.05 -8.52 20.80
N THR A 498 -14.34 -9.40 21.50
CA THR A 498 -12.88 -9.34 21.60
C THR A 498 -12.27 -10.66 21.16
N TYR A 499 -11.17 -10.60 20.43
CA TYR A 499 -10.47 -11.79 19.97
C TYR A 499 -8.97 -11.52 19.80
N GLY A 500 -8.15 -12.47 20.20
CA GLY A 500 -6.73 -12.48 19.86
C GLY A 500 -6.51 -13.23 18.55
N PHE A 501 -5.60 -12.72 17.73
CA PHE A 501 -5.14 -13.40 16.52
C PHE A 501 -3.62 -13.55 16.61
N ASP A 502 -3.15 -14.79 16.66
CA ASP A 502 -1.73 -15.11 16.62
C ASP A 502 -1.29 -15.04 15.17
N ASP A 503 -0.66 -13.93 14.76
CA ASP A 503 -0.23 -13.70 13.37
C ASP A 503 0.85 -14.71 12.92
N GLU A 504 1.66 -15.24 13.84
CA GLU A 504 2.70 -16.23 13.51
C GLU A 504 2.10 -17.61 13.23
N ARG A 505 1.13 -18.02 14.05
CA ARG A 505 0.50 -19.36 13.96
C ARG A 505 -0.87 -19.34 13.30
N TYR A 506 -1.31 -18.17 12.83
CA TYR A 506 -2.61 -17.90 12.22
C TYR A 506 -3.80 -18.44 13.02
N ASN A 507 -3.73 -18.38 14.35
CA ASN A 507 -4.68 -19.04 15.25
C ASN A 507 -5.47 -18.04 16.11
N LEU A 508 -6.79 -18.26 16.18
CA LEU A 508 -7.67 -17.50 17.06
C LEU A 508 -7.51 -17.89 18.54
N LYS A 509 -7.34 -16.88 19.39
CA LYS A 509 -7.24 -17.00 20.85
C LYS A 509 -8.22 -16.02 21.52
N ASN A 510 -8.53 -16.25 22.79
CA ASN A 510 -9.24 -15.29 23.65
C ASN A 510 -10.56 -14.71 23.08
N ILE A 511 -11.32 -15.51 22.34
CA ILE A 511 -12.62 -15.08 21.79
C ILE A 511 -13.60 -14.86 22.95
N LYS A 512 -14.13 -13.64 23.07
CA LYS A 512 -15.17 -13.28 24.04
C LYS A 512 -16.22 -12.41 23.38
N LEU A 513 -17.47 -12.65 23.74
CA LEU A 513 -18.60 -11.85 23.33
C LEU A 513 -19.38 -11.45 24.58
N SER A 514 -19.59 -10.15 24.78
CA SER A 514 -20.30 -9.59 25.92
C SER A 514 -21.27 -8.51 25.49
N ASN A 515 -22.47 -8.50 26.07
CA ASN A 515 -23.43 -7.42 25.82
C ASN A 515 -22.88 -6.10 26.34
N VAL A 516 -23.09 -5.03 25.59
CA VAL A 516 -22.85 -3.66 26.06
C VAL A 516 -24.06 -3.24 26.89
N THR A 517 -23.90 -3.14 28.20
CA THR A 517 -24.99 -2.82 29.13
C THR A 517 -24.78 -1.53 29.91
N ASN A 518 -23.59 -0.92 29.83
CA ASN A 518 -23.26 0.30 30.54
C ASN A 518 -23.95 1.54 29.94
N VAL A 519 -24.39 1.46 28.69
CA VAL A 519 -25.23 2.47 28.02
C VAL A 519 -26.41 1.82 27.33
N LYS A 520 -27.54 2.53 27.26
CA LYS A 520 -28.71 2.11 26.50
C LYS A 520 -28.54 2.57 25.05
N VAL A 521 -28.63 1.64 24.11
CA VAL A 521 -28.50 1.89 22.67
C VAL A 521 -29.67 1.29 21.90
N ASP A 522 -30.03 1.89 20.78
CA ASP A 522 -30.88 1.26 19.77
C ASP A 522 -30.01 0.43 18.81
N ALA A 523 -29.88 -0.87 19.09
CA ALA A 523 -29.01 -1.76 18.31
C ALA A 523 -29.29 -1.81 16.79
N PRO A 524 -30.56 -1.79 16.32
CA PRO A 524 -30.85 -1.83 14.88
C PRO A 524 -30.31 -0.63 14.09
N SER A 525 -30.29 0.55 14.70
CA SER A 525 -29.81 1.80 14.08
C SER A 525 -28.39 2.20 14.48
N PHE A 526 -27.73 1.41 15.33
CA PHE A 526 -26.37 1.69 15.79
C PHE A 526 -25.36 1.55 14.63
N GLU A 527 -24.54 2.57 14.43
CA GLU A 527 -23.56 2.65 13.35
C GLU A 527 -22.36 3.54 13.72
N LEU A 528 -21.27 3.39 12.98
CA LEU A 528 -20.07 4.23 13.12
C LEU A 528 -20.30 5.61 12.48
N VAL A 529 -19.76 6.68 13.08
CA VAL A 529 -19.90 8.04 12.54
C VAL A 529 -18.95 8.27 11.35
N LYS A 530 -17.71 7.77 11.43
CA LYS A 530 -16.68 7.88 10.39
C LYS A 530 -15.91 6.58 10.24
N GLU A 531 -15.87 6.02 9.02
CA GLU A 531 -15.16 4.76 8.75
C GLU A 531 -13.62 4.87 8.97
N TYR A 532 -12.99 3.72 9.26
CA TYR A 532 -11.52 3.48 9.36
C TYR A 532 -10.75 4.19 10.47
N THR A 533 -11.28 5.28 11.02
CA THR A 533 -10.60 6.10 12.05
C THR A 533 -11.51 6.46 13.22
N GLY A 534 -12.78 6.03 13.15
CA GLY A 534 -13.84 6.50 14.03
C GLY A 534 -13.73 5.97 15.46
N SER A 535 -13.80 6.85 16.45
CA SER A 535 -14.06 6.50 17.86
C SER A 535 -15.50 6.84 18.30
N TYR A 536 -16.28 7.43 17.40
CA TYR A 536 -17.65 7.86 17.65
C TYR A 536 -18.66 7.00 16.89
N TYR A 537 -19.77 6.72 17.57
CA TYR A 537 -20.88 5.91 17.07
C TYR A 537 -22.18 6.71 17.25
N ARG A 538 -23.21 6.33 16.51
CA ARG A 538 -24.55 6.91 16.67
C ARG A 538 -25.61 5.84 16.57
N ASP A 539 -26.72 6.07 17.27
CA ASP A 539 -27.97 5.38 16.97
C ASP A 539 -29.03 6.40 16.49
N LYS A 540 -30.29 5.98 16.43
CA LYS A 540 -31.40 6.85 16.01
C LYS A 540 -31.62 8.04 16.94
N ASP A 541 -31.18 7.98 18.19
CA ASP A 541 -31.49 8.97 19.23
C ASP A 541 -30.24 9.70 19.75
N ASN A 542 -29.06 9.06 19.80
CA ASN A 542 -27.89 9.52 20.56
C ASN A 542 -26.57 9.34 19.81
N ILE A 543 -25.54 10.06 20.28
CA ILE A 543 -24.13 9.88 19.92
C ILE A 543 -23.39 9.21 21.09
N PHE A 544 -22.44 8.36 20.75
CA PHE A 544 -21.60 7.62 21.67
C PHE A 544 -20.13 7.76 21.29
N TYR A 545 -19.26 7.61 22.28
CA TYR A 545 -17.81 7.58 22.13
C TYR A 545 -17.26 6.33 22.81
N TYR A 546 -16.36 5.61 22.13
CA TYR A 546 -15.67 4.48 22.75
C TYR A 546 -14.35 4.94 23.39
N ASP A 547 -14.30 4.86 24.71
CA ASP A 547 -13.13 5.23 25.50
C ASP A 547 -12.14 4.07 25.53
N MET A 548 -11.07 4.17 24.73
CA MET A 548 -10.05 3.13 24.61
C MET A 548 -9.33 2.85 25.94
N ASN A 549 -9.12 3.87 26.77
CA ASN A 549 -8.43 3.75 28.05
C ASN A 549 -9.29 3.00 29.07
N LYS A 550 -10.57 3.37 29.16
CA LYS A 550 -11.53 2.71 30.05
C LYS A 550 -12.14 1.44 29.45
N LYS A 551 -11.90 1.20 28.16
CA LYS A 551 -12.44 0.11 27.35
C LYS A 551 -13.97 0.03 27.35
N GLU A 552 -14.65 1.16 27.45
CA GLU A 552 -16.11 1.27 27.60
C GLU A 552 -16.75 2.27 26.63
N LEU A 553 -18.01 2.03 26.26
CA LEU A 553 -18.78 2.95 25.42
C LEU A 553 -19.51 3.97 26.31
N LYS A 554 -19.40 5.27 26.05
CA LYS A 554 -20.10 6.33 26.80
C LYS A 554 -20.98 7.16 25.87
N LYS A 555 -22.09 7.66 26.41
CA LYS A 555 -22.93 8.63 25.71
C LYS A 555 -22.21 9.98 25.67
N VAL A 556 -22.26 10.67 24.54
CA VAL A 556 -21.77 12.05 24.41
C VAL A 556 -22.89 12.97 24.87
N GLU A 557 -22.79 13.46 26.10
CA GLU A 557 -23.84 14.30 26.69
C GLU A 557 -23.91 15.67 26.00
N GLY A 558 -25.14 16.18 25.80
CA GLY A 558 -25.39 17.47 25.17
C GLY A 558 -25.23 17.52 23.64
N SER A 559 -24.86 16.41 22.99
CA SER A 559 -24.64 16.35 21.53
C SER A 559 -25.92 16.45 20.71
N ASP A 560 -25.89 17.25 19.64
CA ASP A 560 -26.90 17.20 18.58
C ASP A 560 -26.56 16.11 17.55
N ARG A 561 -27.27 14.99 17.65
CA ARG A 561 -27.08 13.80 16.81
C ARG A 561 -27.16 14.07 15.31
N ASN A 562 -27.96 15.02 14.86
CA ASN A 562 -28.20 15.26 13.43
C ASN A 562 -27.12 16.12 12.78
N SER A 563 -26.41 16.93 13.57
CA SER A 563 -25.32 17.78 13.09
C SER A 563 -23.93 17.32 13.54
N PHE A 564 -23.84 16.18 14.22
CA PHE A 564 -22.60 15.64 14.74
C PHE A 564 -21.66 15.19 13.61
N VAL A 565 -20.43 15.66 13.67
CA VAL A 565 -19.34 15.38 12.73
C VAL A 565 -18.09 15.02 13.52
N GLU A 566 -17.56 13.83 13.27
CA GLU A 566 -16.26 13.42 13.79
C GLU A 566 -15.12 14.10 13.02
N MET A 567 -14.10 14.54 13.76
CA MET A 567 -12.91 15.22 13.27
C MET A 567 -11.66 14.39 13.60
N ASP A 568 -10.49 14.84 13.18
CA ASP A 568 -9.23 14.16 13.48
C ASP A 568 -8.81 14.38 14.96
N ASN A 569 -7.83 13.61 15.43
CA ASN A 569 -7.27 13.70 16.79
C ASN A 569 -8.32 13.51 17.91
N PHE A 570 -9.32 12.64 17.69
CA PHE A 570 -10.41 12.37 18.63
C PHE A 570 -11.32 13.58 18.95
N PHE A 571 -11.29 14.62 18.11
CA PHE A 571 -12.24 15.72 18.17
C PHE A 571 -13.52 15.36 17.44
N ALA A 572 -14.60 16.00 17.84
CA ALA A 572 -15.84 16.03 17.09
C ALA A 572 -16.53 17.38 17.32
N LYS A 573 -17.56 17.67 16.53
CA LYS A 573 -18.39 18.85 16.74
C LYS A 573 -19.82 18.58 16.33
N ASP A 574 -20.73 19.38 16.85
CA ASP A 574 -22.07 19.53 16.29
C ASP A 574 -22.30 20.99 15.85
N ASN A 575 -23.54 21.38 15.62
CA ASN A 575 -23.90 22.75 15.22
C ASN A 575 -23.64 23.84 16.29
N LYS A 576 -23.33 23.47 17.54
CA LYS A 576 -23.13 24.40 18.67
C LYS A 576 -21.79 24.20 19.36
N ASN A 577 -21.44 22.96 19.63
CA ASN A 577 -20.41 22.54 20.57
C ASN A 577 -19.28 21.77 19.88
N VAL A 578 -18.10 21.81 20.49
CA VAL A 578 -16.95 20.99 20.15
C VAL A 578 -16.75 19.95 21.25
N TYR A 579 -16.32 18.75 20.88
CA TYR A 579 -16.11 17.63 21.77
C TYR A 579 -14.69 17.07 21.58
N TYR A 580 -14.11 16.58 22.67
CA TYR A 580 -12.84 15.87 22.68
C TYR A 580 -12.96 14.62 23.54
N LEU A 581 -12.59 13.45 22.99
CA LEU A 581 -12.74 12.14 23.66
C LEU A 581 -14.16 11.94 24.25
N GLY A 582 -15.18 12.40 23.53
CA GLY A 582 -16.59 12.35 23.94
C GLY A 582 -17.02 13.32 25.05
N LYS A 583 -16.16 14.23 25.53
CA LYS A 583 -16.52 15.30 26.47
C LYS A 583 -16.70 16.63 25.72
N GLN A 584 -17.71 17.43 26.11
CA GLN A 584 -17.85 18.78 25.57
C GLN A 584 -16.67 19.65 26.01
N ILE A 585 -16.15 20.46 25.09
CA ILE A 585 -15.18 21.51 25.39
C ILE A 585 -15.93 22.79 25.71
N GLU A 586 -15.76 23.29 26.95
CA GLU A 586 -16.43 24.50 27.39
C GLU A 586 -15.83 25.75 26.70
N ASN A 587 -16.67 26.78 26.52
CA ASN A 587 -16.27 28.09 26.00
C ASN A 587 -15.71 28.13 24.56
N ILE A 588 -15.92 27.07 23.77
CA ILE A 588 -15.58 27.03 22.34
C ILE A 588 -16.83 26.75 21.51
N SER A 589 -17.12 27.67 20.58
CA SER A 589 -18.13 27.45 19.56
C SER A 589 -17.60 26.55 18.45
N SER A 590 -18.48 25.69 17.91
CA SER A 590 -18.19 24.89 16.72
C SER A 590 -18.19 25.68 15.40
N GLU A 591 -18.70 26.93 15.41
CA GLU A 591 -18.79 27.77 14.22
C GLU A 591 -17.38 28.12 13.71
N GLY A 592 -17.03 27.61 12.53
CA GLY A 592 -15.71 27.81 11.94
C GLY A 592 -14.58 27.05 12.63
N PHE A 593 -14.88 26.10 13.53
CA PHE A 593 -13.87 25.31 14.23
C PHE A 593 -13.03 24.46 13.28
N LYS A 594 -11.70 24.60 13.35
CA LYS A 594 -10.71 23.80 12.61
C LYS A 594 -9.33 23.80 13.28
N PHE A 595 -8.54 22.79 12.95
CA PHE A 595 -7.12 22.75 13.28
C PHE A 595 -6.33 23.72 12.39
N VAL A 596 -5.41 24.44 13.01
CA VAL A 596 -4.36 25.21 12.34
C VAL A 596 -3.09 24.36 12.34
N SER A 597 -2.70 23.81 13.49
CA SER A 597 -1.61 22.83 13.68
C SER A 597 -2.04 21.73 14.67
N SER A 598 -1.13 20.83 15.06
CA SER A 598 -1.41 19.77 16.05
C SER A 598 -1.93 20.33 17.38
N ASP A 599 -1.33 21.43 17.85
CA ASP A 599 -1.58 21.99 19.18
C ASP A 599 -2.37 23.30 19.13
N ILE A 600 -2.79 23.75 17.93
CA ILE A 600 -3.51 25.01 17.74
C ILE A 600 -4.77 24.80 16.93
N VAL A 601 -5.88 25.24 17.51
CA VAL A 601 -7.21 25.25 16.90
C VAL A 601 -7.72 26.67 16.81
N LYS A 602 -8.66 26.91 15.89
CA LYS A 602 -9.37 28.19 15.82
C LYS A 602 -10.82 27.98 15.47
N ASN A 603 -11.67 28.92 15.88
CA ASN A 603 -13.05 29.05 15.47
C ASN A 603 -13.33 30.51 15.07
N LYS A 604 -14.58 30.87 14.80
CA LYS A 604 -14.94 32.25 14.47
C LYS A 604 -14.59 33.28 15.57
N ASN A 605 -14.57 32.85 16.83
CA ASN A 605 -14.39 33.74 17.99
C ASN A 605 -12.93 33.95 18.38
N GLY A 606 -12.04 33.00 18.08
CA GLY A 606 -10.66 33.08 18.53
C GLY A 606 -9.75 31.98 18.02
N VAL A 607 -8.47 32.12 18.40
CA VAL A 607 -7.40 31.14 18.23
C VAL A 607 -7.06 30.60 19.61
N TYR A 608 -6.81 29.30 19.70
CA TYR A 608 -6.59 28.64 20.97
C TYR A 608 -5.43 27.66 20.87
N PHE A 609 -4.56 27.70 21.87
CA PHE A 609 -3.64 26.60 22.14
C PHE A 609 -4.40 25.53 22.91
N TRP A 610 -4.27 24.27 22.51
CA TRP A 610 -4.83 23.15 23.25
C TRP A 610 -3.76 22.12 23.51
N LYS A 611 -3.85 21.45 24.66
CA LYS A 611 -2.97 20.35 25.02
C LYS A 611 -3.74 19.32 25.83
N ASP A 612 -3.48 18.06 25.54
CA ASP A 612 -3.90 16.94 26.38
C ASP A 612 -2.88 16.75 27.52
N GLU A 613 -3.32 16.86 28.76
CA GLU A 613 -2.45 16.76 29.94
C GLU A 613 -2.10 15.31 30.28
N THR A 614 -3.03 14.38 30.03
CA THR A 614 -2.98 13.02 30.61
C THR A 614 -3.31 11.90 29.63
N GLY A 615 -3.82 12.18 28.43
CA GLY A 615 -4.35 11.13 27.54
C GLY A 615 -5.78 10.71 27.88
N THR A 616 -6.36 11.21 28.97
CA THR A 616 -7.65 10.75 29.51
C THR A 616 -8.79 11.76 29.36
N GLY A 617 -8.58 12.79 28.52
CA GLY A 617 -9.53 13.86 28.28
C GLY A 617 -9.52 14.93 29.37
N ASP A 618 -8.39 15.08 30.06
CA ASP A 618 -8.08 16.31 30.79
C ASP A 618 -7.25 17.16 29.84
N TYR A 619 -7.79 18.30 29.47
CA TYR A 619 -7.23 19.17 28.46
C TYR A 619 -7.06 20.56 29.04
N GLU A 620 -6.00 21.22 28.62
CA GLU A 620 -5.83 22.66 28.79
C GLU A 620 -6.23 23.32 27.48
N ILE A 621 -7.07 24.36 27.55
CA ILE A 621 -7.27 25.24 26.41
C ILE A 621 -7.07 26.70 26.79
N VAL A 622 -6.15 27.36 26.09
CA VAL A 622 -5.73 28.72 26.36
C VAL A 622 -6.09 29.60 25.16
N PRO A 623 -6.95 30.62 25.33
CA PRO A 623 -7.21 31.58 24.26
C PRO A 623 -5.95 32.40 23.97
N LEU A 624 -5.64 32.54 22.69
CA LEU A 624 -4.51 33.32 22.19
C LEU A 624 -5.00 34.62 21.58
N ASN A 625 -4.25 35.70 21.79
CA ASN A 625 -4.55 37.05 21.31
C ASN A 625 -4.11 37.23 19.86
N PHE A 626 -4.73 36.48 18.94
CA PHE A 626 -4.51 36.56 17.50
C PHE A 626 -5.79 36.87 16.74
N ASP A 627 -5.66 37.47 15.55
CA ASP A 627 -6.80 37.67 14.66
C ASP A 627 -7.24 36.34 14.05
N SER A 628 -8.33 35.75 14.57
CA SER A 628 -8.78 34.43 14.13
C SER A 628 -9.07 34.32 12.63
N ALA A 629 -9.61 35.38 12.01
CA ALA A 629 -9.94 35.36 10.58
C ALA A 629 -8.71 35.13 9.70
N SER A 630 -7.61 35.80 10.02
CA SER A 630 -6.36 35.73 9.25
C SER A 630 -5.30 34.77 9.80
N PHE A 631 -5.47 34.25 11.03
CA PHE A 631 -4.48 33.38 11.66
C PHE A 631 -4.33 32.03 10.94
N ASP A 632 -3.13 31.69 10.48
CA ASP A 632 -2.86 30.42 9.81
C ASP A 632 -1.38 30.03 9.97
N ILE A 633 -1.02 28.80 9.58
CA ILE A 633 0.39 28.42 9.43
C ILE A 633 1.00 29.27 8.30
N ALA A 634 2.18 29.85 8.56
CA ALA A 634 2.90 30.64 7.57
C ALA A 634 3.43 29.75 6.42
N ASN A 635 3.85 28.52 6.71
CA ASN A 635 4.23 27.50 5.72
C ASN A 635 3.87 26.06 6.19
N LYS A 636 3.07 25.33 5.40
CA LYS A 636 2.36 24.08 5.82
C LYS A 636 3.25 22.88 6.16
N ASN A 637 4.51 22.82 5.71
CA ASN A 637 5.23 21.55 5.65
C ASN A 637 6.32 21.32 6.72
N THR A 638 6.71 22.29 7.54
CA THR A 638 7.66 22.13 8.67
C THR A 638 7.97 23.48 9.31
N SER A 639 7.02 24.07 10.02
CA SER A 639 7.26 25.41 10.52
C SER A 639 6.54 25.68 11.82
N ASN A 640 7.32 26.02 12.84
CA ASN A 640 6.89 26.70 14.05
C ASN A 640 6.41 28.13 13.73
N TYR A 641 6.19 28.50 12.46
CA TYR A 641 5.82 29.85 12.06
C TYR A 641 4.34 29.96 11.73
N PHE A 642 3.71 30.94 12.35
CA PHE A 642 2.30 31.30 12.20
C PHE A 642 2.19 32.72 11.69
N LYS A 643 1.07 33.06 11.07
CA LYS A 643 0.80 34.41 10.58
C LYS A 643 -0.60 34.83 10.91
N ASP A 644 -0.81 36.12 11.14
CA ASP A 644 -2.11 36.79 11.08
C ASP A 644 -1.97 38.13 10.35
N LYS A 645 -3.02 38.94 10.32
CA LYS A 645 -2.99 40.27 9.69
C LYS A 645 -1.99 41.24 10.34
N ASN A 646 -1.53 40.95 11.56
CA ASN A 646 -0.67 41.81 12.35
C ASN A 646 0.81 41.41 12.28
N GLY A 647 1.15 40.20 11.79
CA GLY A 647 2.55 39.77 11.67
C GLY A 647 2.78 38.30 11.40
N ILE A 648 4.07 37.95 11.40
CA ILE A 648 4.59 36.56 11.46
C ILE A 648 5.07 36.30 12.89
N TYR A 649 4.83 35.10 13.40
CA TYR A 649 5.18 34.66 14.74
C TYR A 649 5.87 33.32 14.70
N TYR A 650 6.92 33.15 15.50
CA TYR A 650 7.59 31.88 15.73
C TYR A 650 7.18 31.30 17.09
N LEU A 651 6.73 30.06 17.10
CA LEU A 651 6.41 29.29 18.29
C LEU A 651 7.68 28.63 18.84
N ASP A 652 8.18 29.17 19.94
CA ASP A 652 9.30 28.59 20.69
C ASP A 652 8.78 27.48 21.62
N TYR A 653 8.89 26.23 21.17
CA TYR A 653 8.49 25.06 21.95
C TYR A 653 9.29 24.92 23.26
N GLY A 654 10.53 25.41 23.32
CA GLY A 654 11.33 25.41 24.55
C GLY A 654 10.73 26.33 25.62
N LYS A 655 10.24 27.51 25.22
CA LYS A 655 9.47 28.39 26.11
C LYS A 655 8.13 27.80 26.49
N LEU A 656 7.44 27.16 25.53
CA LEU A 656 6.15 26.52 25.77
C LEU A 656 6.25 25.43 26.85
N LEU A 657 7.27 24.55 26.75
CA LEU A 657 7.48 23.42 27.66
C LEU A 657 7.95 23.82 29.07
N ASN A 658 8.67 24.95 29.20
CA ASN A 658 9.16 25.45 30.48
C ASN A 658 8.20 26.44 31.16
N SER A 659 7.10 26.80 30.50
CA SER A 659 6.12 27.73 31.08
C SER A 659 5.22 26.99 32.08
N GLU A 660 5.21 27.46 33.33
CA GLU A 660 4.19 27.08 34.30
C GLU A 660 2.84 27.69 33.86
N ALA A 661 2.13 27.06 32.92
CA ALA A 661 0.71 27.22 32.56
C ALA A 661 0.08 28.64 32.51
N LYS A 662 0.85 29.73 32.42
CA LYS A 662 0.30 31.09 32.53
C LYS A 662 0.70 32.07 31.44
N ASP A 663 1.61 31.71 30.53
CA ASP A 663 1.92 32.60 29.41
C ASP A 663 2.29 31.87 28.12
N VAL A 664 1.41 30.97 27.69
CA VAL A 664 1.48 30.33 26.35
C VAL A 664 1.61 31.39 25.25
N GLN A 665 0.98 32.55 25.43
CA GLN A 665 1.06 33.67 24.50
C GLN A 665 2.51 34.14 24.26
N ASN A 666 3.35 34.17 25.31
CA ASN A 666 4.76 34.57 25.19
C ASN A 666 5.66 33.56 24.47
N ALA A 667 5.21 32.32 24.26
CA ALA A 667 5.91 31.36 23.42
C ALA A 667 5.84 31.75 21.93
N PHE A 668 4.85 32.56 21.54
CA PHE A 668 4.76 33.13 20.19
C PHE A 668 5.54 34.43 20.11
N ILE A 669 6.73 34.35 19.52
CA ILE A 669 7.64 35.48 19.37
C ILE A 669 7.37 36.12 18.01
N LYS A 670 6.95 37.39 18.01
CA LYS A 670 6.73 38.16 16.78
C LYS A 670 8.05 38.43 16.06
N LEU A 671 8.10 38.17 14.75
CA LEU A 671 9.23 38.55 13.90
C LEU A 671 9.06 40.01 13.49
N GLU A 672 9.75 40.90 14.21
CA GLU A 672 9.66 42.34 13.95
C GLU A 672 10.15 42.72 12.55
N GLY A 673 9.31 43.46 11.83
CA GLY A 673 9.58 43.93 10.46
C GLY A 673 9.49 42.87 9.35
N ALA A 674 8.97 41.68 9.64
CA ALA A 674 8.75 40.64 8.63
C ALA A 674 7.69 41.03 7.59
N ASP A 675 8.00 40.82 6.32
CA ASP A 675 7.06 41.06 5.21
C ASP A 675 6.16 39.83 4.99
N ILE A 676 4.96 39.87 5.56
CA ILE A 676 3.98 38.76 5.53
C ILE A 676 3.77 38.19 4.11
N PRO A 677 3.58 38.99 3.04
CA PRO A 677 3.30 38.46 1.71
C PRO A 677 4.45 37.67 1.08
N THR A 678 5.70 37.95 1.46
CA THR A 678 6.89 37.31 0.86
C THR A 678 7.58 36.33 1.81
N PHE A 679 7.03 36.12 3.01
CA PHE A 679 7.60 35.22 4.00
C PHE A 679 7.59 33.75 3.55
N LYS A 680 8.72 33.07 3.74
CA LYS A 680 8.96 31.67 3.38
C LYS A 680 9.82 31.01 4.46
N ALA A 681 9.30 29.94 5.07
CA ALA A 681 10.09 29.05 5.93
C ALA A 681 10.76 27.94 5.11
N PHE A 682 11.98 27.54 5.49
CA PHE A 682 12.74 26.46 4.87
C PHE A 682 12.85 25.19 5.72
N GLY A 683 12.31 25.21 6.95
CA GLY A 683 12.54 24.17 7.95
C GLY A 683 13.83 24.39 8.75
N TYR A 684 14.10 23.51 9.71
CA TYR A 684 15.31 23.54 10.56
C TYR A 684 15.56 24.88 11.26
N GLY A 685 14.49 25.61 11.59
CA GLY A 685 14.57 26.93 12.21
C GLY A 685 14.74 28.10 11.23
N TYR A 686 15.06 27.90 9.95
CA TYR A 686 15.36 29.01 9.04
C TYR A 686 14.16 29.49 8.22
N SER A 687 14.07 30.80 8.00
CA SER A 687 13.06 31.44 7.14
C SER A 687 13.58 32.73 6.50
N LYS A 688 12.88 33.26 5.49
CA LYS A 688 13.19 34.56 4.88
C LYS A 688 11.95 35.27 4.38
N ASP A 689 12.06 36.58 4.20
CA ASP A 689 11.18 37.36 3.35
C ASP A 689 11.99 38.08 2.26
N LYS A 690 11.39 39.03 1.52
CA LYS A 690 12.09 39.75 0.46
C LYS A 690 13.25 40.63 0.95
N ASN A 691 13.26 41.00 2.24
CA ASN A 691 14.19 41.95 2.85
C ASN A 691 15.15 41.33 3.86
N ARG A 692 14.78 40.20 4.50
CA ARG A 692 15.48 39.65 5.66
C ARG A 692 15.50 38.12 5.66
N VAL A 693 16.50 37.56 6.33
CA VAL A 693 16.58 36.13 6.68
C VAL A 693 16.46 36.03 8.19
N TYR A 694 15.83 34.97 8.67
CA TYR A 694 15.63 34.68 10.08
C TYR A 694 16.13 33.27 10.42
N CYS A 695 16.74 33.16 11.60
CA CYS A 695 16.97 31.90 12.28
C CYS A 695 16.09 31.90 13.52
N GLU A 696 15.12 31.01 13.55
CA GLU A 696 13.98 31.02 14.47
C GLU A 696 13.28 32.40 14.46
N TYR A 697 13.28 33.09 15.58
CA TYR A 697 12.70 34.43 15.71
C TYR A 697 13.72 35.57 15.52
N LYS A 698 15.01 35.26 15.36
CA LYS A 698 16.09 36.25 15.27
C LYS A 698 16.42 36.58 13.82
N GLU A 699 16.68 37.84 13.54
CA GLU A 699 17.20 38.26 12.22
C GLU A 699 18.62 37.71 12.03
N PHE A 700 18.83 36.95 10.95
CA PHE A 700 20.11 36.39 10.56
C PHE A 700 20.84 37.37 9.64
N LYS A 701 21.78 38.12 10.22
CA LYS A 701 22.45 39.25 9.55
C LYS A 701 23.66 38.81 8.73
N GLY A 702 24.05 39.66 7.77
CA GLY A 702 25.23 39.43 6.93
C GLY A 702 24.99 38.43 5.78
N VAL A 703 23.73 38.08 5.53
CA VAL A 703 23.30 37.10 4.54
C VAL A 703 22.82 37.78 3.26
N ASP A 704 23.14 37.19 2.10
CA ASP A 704 22.52 37.58 0.83
C ASP A 704 21.10 37.01 0.73
N VAL A 705 20.12 37.81 1.14
CA VAL A 705 18.69 37.43 1.19
C VAL A 705 18.16 36.80 -0.12
N PRO A 706 18.46 37.36 -1.32
CA PRO A 706 17.95 36.79 -2.56
C PRO A 706 18.40 35.34 -2.80
N SER A 707 19.68 35.04 -2.56
CA SER A 707 20.26 33.71 -2.80
C SER A 707 20.22 32.75 -1.61
N PHE A 708 19.80 33.20 -0.42
CA PHE A 708 19.71 32.36 0.77
C PHE A 708 18.83 31.13 0.55
N THR A 709 19.36 29.97 0.94
CA THR A 709 18.71 28.66 0.85
C THR A 709 19.20 27.70 1.95
N VAL A 710 18.39 26.68 2.25
CA VAL A 710 18.67 25.64 3.24
C VAL A 710 18.39 24.31 2.57
N VAL A 711 19.34 23.38 2.62
CA VAL A 711 19.27 22.07 1.96
C VAL A 711 19.65 20.97 2.94
N LEU A 712 19.00 19.81 2.81
CA LEU A 712 19.37 18.61 3.56
C LEU A 712 20.33 17.79 2.69
N GLU A 713 21.57 17.61 3.16
CA GLU A 713 22.61 16.78 2.55
C GLU A 713 22.86 15.54 3.43
N ASP A 714 23.61 14.55 2.93
CA ASP A 714 23.86 13.28 3.64
C ASP A 714 24.52 13.47 5.03
N GLU A 715 25.31 14.54 5.19
CA GLU A 715 26.00 14.89 6.44
C GLU A 715 25.19 15.83 7.34
N GLY A 716 23.98 16.25 6.92
CA GLY A 716 23.08 17.11 7.70
C GLY A 716 22.56 18.32 6.95
N VAL A 717 22.04 19.30 7.70
CA VAL A 717 21.43 20.51 7.14
C VAL A 717 22.53 21.50 6.77
N VAL A 718 22.57 21.93 5.51
CA VAL A 718 23.50 22.92 4.98
C VAL A 718 22.77 24.23 4.69
N VAL A 719 23.27 25.29 5.32
CA VAL A 719 22.70 26.65 5.23
C VAL A 719 23.67 27.50 4.43
N LYS A 720 23.24 28.07 3.31
CA LYS A 720 24.14 28.79 2.39
C LYS A 720 23.47 29.93 1.64
N ASP A 721 24.30 30.84 1.16
CA ASP A 721 23.96 31.81 0.14
C ASP A 721 25.02 31.79 -0.99
N LYS A 722 24.91 32.68 -1.97
CA LYS A 722 25.84 32.73 -3.10
C LYS A 722 27.30 33.03 -2.70
N ASN A 723 27.53 33.58 -1.52
CA ASN A 723 28.84 34.05 -1.05
C ASN A 723 29.52 33.05 -0.11
N ARG A 724 28.75 32.29 0.69
CA ARG A 724 29.30 31.42 1.74
C ARG A 724 28.32 30.35 2.23
N VAL A 725 28.87 29.35 2.91
CA VAL A 725 28.16 28.37 3.74
C VAL A 725 28.28 28.79 5.21
N TYR A 726 27.18 28.70 5.95
CA TYR A 726 27.09 29.07 7.36
C TYR A 726 27.27 27.83 8.24
N LYS A 727 27.95 27.97 9.38
CA LYS A 727 27.93 26.92 10.41
C LYS A 727 26.53 26.89 11.03
N ASN A 728 26.00 25.68 11.20
CA ASN A 728 24.67 25.48 11.77
C ASN A 728 24.62 25.96 13.24
N ASP A 729 23.43 26.30 13.74
CA ASP A 729 23.05 26.62 15.14
C ASP A 729 22.55 28.04 15.46
N CYS A 730 22.13 28.84 14.46
CA CYS A 730 21.60 30.19 14.71
C CYS A 730 22.55 31.15 15.45
N GLU A 731 23.87 30.90 15.40
CA GLU A 731 24.95 31.73 16.01
C GLU A 731 25.87 32.39 14.97
#